data_AF-A0A453EWH5-F1
#
_entry.id   AF-A0A453EWH5-F1
#
_cell.length_a   1.000
_cell.length_b   1.000
_cell.length_c   1.000
_cell.angle_alpha   90.00
_cell.angle_beta   90.00
_cell.angle_gamma   90.00
#
_symmetry.space_group_name_H-M   'P 1'
#
loop_
_entity.id
_entity.type
_entity.pdbx_description
1 polymer ?
#
loop_
_entity_poly.entity_id
_entity_poly.type
_entity_poly.pdbx_seq_one_letter_code
_entity_poly.pdbx_strand_id
1 'polypeptide(L)'
;MLKKSANSSSSLLELWNEELEGKSDFSNYRTKLLDLIRVIASQRPVIAAANIVQRINVVSGDANQTTKSPQDLDAMVGAQLGLETVVSAIFDGSGDYAKTDHEAKFQIHRTFEGLLQQLLSLKWTEPSLIVIHGHYLDSLGLYLRHYPDVVASVVNKLFELLTSLPITIQQQGPSNNSRQARLQICSSFIRISRAADKALLPHMKNIADTMAYLQGEGRLLRAEHDHLCEAFLIMASSSGIQQQQEVLAWLLEPLNKTWTQVEWQTAYLSDPSGLTDMFADTQFMWSIYHTVTFFEKALKRSGTKRSTTAPQAAITTTTATGYLHPMSSHLSWILPPLLRLLRCIHALWAEPFAQSLTGEIKAAKSMTISEQASLLGETSKPTKGQVAPADGLLDVQREGESKENNIRNWLRGVRDSGYNLIGLAATLGEAFFRCIDGSSVILALMENVQVMEFRHLRQLMHLAVVPLVKYCPAELWQIWTANLLQPIFVHCQQALDYSWSSLLREGRAKVPDSFGNLSGSELKVEVMEEKLLRDLTREVCSVLWVLALPGLNSGLPSLEQLGPVNRIDSSLKSLESFASSSLTGFLMLNVGTALPALRITVEVFSWTDSEAVTKVIPFCGALIHLAVATNRAELRQFVGNDLFSSIIQGLSVELNAVVSAELIGLCREIYLYLSDKDPAPKQVLLSLSDMKQEDLLAFDDCLSKTASPKEQKQHMRSLLLLATGNKLKALASQKTTNIITNVTTRNRGTV
;
A
#
# COMPACT_ATOMS: atom_id res chain seq x y z
N MET A 1 37.72 -41.96 32.55
CA MET A 1 38.31 -43.02 31.70
C MET A 1 37.19 -43.72 30.94
N LEU A 2 37.36 -43.88 29.63
CA LEU A 2 36.42 -44.50 28.71
C LEU A 2 36.16 -45.99 29.05
N LYS A 3 34.90 -46.41 29.01
CA LYS A 3 34.50 -47.64 28.30
C LYS A 3 33.03 -47.58 27.86
N LYS A 4 32.85 -47.89 26.58
CA LYS A 4 31.63 -47.92 25.77
C LYS A 4 30.79 -49.18 26.01
N SER A 5 29.55 -49.06 25.49
CA SER A 5 28.58 -50.08 25.07
C SER A 5 27.54 -50.47 26.13
N ALA A 6 26.24 -50.51 25.84
CA ALA A 6 25.49 -50.42 24.59
C ALA A 6 24.12 -49.80 24.89
N ASN A 7 23.56 -49.01 23.97
CA ASN A 7 22.12 -48.75 23.98
C ASN A 7 21.56 -48.92 22.58
N SER A 8 20.62 -49.85 22.53
CA SER A 8 19.70 -50.20 21.47
C SER A 8 19.05 -48.99 20.83
N SER A 9 18.93 -49.06 19.51
CA SER A 9 18.05 -48.30 18.64
C SER A 9 16.69 -48.00 19.27
N SER A 10 16.46 -46.73 19.61
CA SER A 10 15.14 -46.12 19.63
C SER A 10 15.06 -45.24 18.40
N SER A 11 14.54 -45.82 17.32
CA SER A 11 14.08 -45.10 16.13
C SER A 11 12.97 -44.12 16.55
N LEU A 12 13.36 -42.93 16.99
CA LEU A 12 12.49 -41.78 16.97
C LEU A 12 12.27 -41.46 15.50
N LEU A 13 11.04 -41.71 15.04
CA LEU A 13 10.53 -41.35 13.72
C LEU A 13 10.99 -39.93 13.34
N GLU A 14 12.05 -39.84 12.55
CA GLU A 14 12.40 -38.67 11.75
C GLU A 14 11.31 -38.52 10.67
N LEU A 15 10.17 -37.96 11.08
CA LEU A 15 9.03 -37.63 10.21
C LEU A 15 9.21 -36.30 9.46
N TRP A 16 10.40 -35.69 9.54
CA TRP A 16 10.70 -34.35 9.06
C TRP A 16 11.89 -34.43 8.08
N ASN A 17 11.68 -35.06 6.93
CA ASN A 17 12.61 -35.03 5.79
C ASN A 17 12.21 -33.99 4.74
N GLU A 18 11.20 -33.15 5.01
CA GLU A 18 11.05 -31.89 4.30
C GLU A 18 11.88 -30.87 5.08
N GLU A 19 13.13 -30.66 4.66
CA GLU A 19 13.83 -29.41 4.97
C GLU A 19 12.84 -28.28 4.66
N LEU A 20 12.66 -27.31 5.56
CA LEU A 20 11.92 -26.09 5.24
C LEU A 20 12.58 -25.48 3.99
N GLU A 21 12.00 -25.68 2.80
CA GLU A 21 12.63 -25.43 1.50
C GLU A 21 12.87 -23.93 1.24
N GLY A 22 12.54 -23.04 2.18
CA GLY A 22 12.93 -21.65 2.11
C GLY A 22 12.67 -20.82 3.37
N LYS A 23 13.26 -19.62 3.36
CA LYS A 23 13.04 -18.56 4.37
C LYS A 23 11.56 -18.16 4.52
N SER A 24 10.77 -18.29 3.45
CA SER A 24 9.33 -17.98 3.43
C SER A 24 8.52 -18.92 4.32
N ASP A 25 8.78 -20.23 4.25
CA ASP A 25 7.99 -21.24 4.96
C ASP A 25 8.25 -21.18 6.46
N PHE A 26 9.51 -20.99 6.85
CA PHE A 26 9.85 -20.74 8.24
C PHE A 26 9.22 -19.43 8.76
N SER A 27 9.18 -18.38 7.95
CA SER A 27 8.50 -17.13 8.33
C SER A 27 7.01 -17.34 8.57
N ASN A 28 6.33 -18.10 7.70
CA ASN A 28 4.91 -18.43 7.85
C ASN A 28 4.64 -19.29 9.09
N TYR A 29 5.47 -20.30 9.34
CA TYR A 29 5.42 -21.12 10.56
C TYR A 29 5.58 -20.25 11.82
N ARG A 30 6.59 -19.38 11.84
CA ARG A 30 6.86 -18.47 12.96
C ARG A 30 5.68 -17.55 13.24
N THR A 31 5.05 -16.97 12.21
CA THR A 31 3.84 -16.13 12.38
C THR A 31 2.72 -16.89 13.07
N LYS A 32 2.40 -18.11 12.62
CA LYS A 32 1.36 -18.95 13.24
C LYS A 32 1.70 -19.34 14.68
N LEU A 33 2.99 -19.59 14.97
CA LEU A 33 3.45 -19.89 16.33
C LEU A 33 3.28 -18.68 17.26
N LEU A 34 3.59 -17.46 16.79
CA LEU A 34 3.37 -16.24 17.57
C LEU A 34 1.87 -16.00 17.84
N ASP A 35 0.99 -16.30 16.88
CA ASP A 35 -0.46 -16.24 17.11
C ASP A 35 -0.91 -17.20 18.22
N LEU A 36 -0.38 -18.42 18.25
CA LEU A 36 -0.64 -19.37 19.33
C LEU A 36 -0.13 -18.86 20.68
N ILE A 37 1.09 -18.32 20.73
CA ILE A 37 1.66 -17.71 21.94
C ILE A 37 0.78 -16.58 22.45
N ARG A 38 0.26 -15.73 21.55
CA ARG A 38 -0.65 -14.64 21.89
C ARG A 38 -1.91 -15.15 22.59
N VAL A 39 -2.53 -16.21 22.08
CA VAL A 39 -3.73 -16.83 22.67
C VAL A 39 -3.41 -17.44 24.04
N ILE A 40 -2.25 -18.08 24.21
CA ILE A 40 -1.83 -18.63 25.51
C ILE A 40 -1.59 -17.49 26.51
N ALA A 41 -0.93 -16.41 26.08
CA ALA A 41 -0.61 -15.27 26.93
C ALA A 41 -1.86 -14.52 27.40
N SER A 42 -2.91 -14.43 26.58
CA SER A 42 -4.18 -13.82 27.00
C SER A 42 -4.93 -14.66 28.03
N GLN A 43 -4.81 -15.99 27.99
CA GLN A 43 -5.46 -16.90 28.95
C GLN A 43 -4.66 -17.12 30.24
N ARG A 44 -3.32 -17.14 30.15
CA ARG A 44 -2.41 -17.45 31.26
C ARG A 44 -1.28 -16.41 31.35
N PRO A 45 -1.60 -15.15 31.65
CA PRO A 45 -0.66 -14.03 31.52
C PRO A 45 0.54 -14.11 32.46
N VAL A 46 0.34 -14.55 33.72
CA VAL A 46 1.42 -14.71 34.71
C VAL A 46 2.45 -15.75 34.24
N ILE A 47 1.98 -16.91 33.77
CA ILE A 47 2.85 -18.01 33.32
C ILE A 47 3.58 -17.60 32.04
N ALA A 48 2.87 -16.96 31.10
CA ALA A 48 3.48 -16.47 29.87
C ALA A 48 4.58 -15.43 30.15
N ALA A 49 4.33 -14.47 31.05
CA ALA A 49 5.33 -13.48 31.47
C ALA A 49 6.56 -14.13 32.11
N ALA A 50 6.38 -15.06 33.04
CA ALA A 50 7.49 -15.76 33.69
C ALA A 50 8.33 -16.57 32.68
N ASN A 51 7.67 -17.34 31.80
CA ASN A 51 8.35 -18.18 30.82
C ASN A 51 9.13 -17.36 29.78
N ILE A 52 8.58 -16.24 29.30
CA ILE A 52 9.28 -15.43 28.31
C ILE A 52 10.50 -14.74 28.93
N VAL A 53 10.40 -14.23 30.17
CA VAL A 53 11.55 -13.67 30.89
C VAL A 53 12.62 -14.74 31.16
N GLN A 54 12.21 -15.94 31.57
CA GLN A 54 13.14 -17.06 31.73
C GLN A 54 13.86 -17.39 30.41
N ARG A 55 13.13 -17.43 29.30
CA ARG A 55 13.72 -17.69 27.97
C ARG A 55 14.72 -16.60 27.58
N ILE A 56 14.40 -15.33 27.83
CA ILE A 56 15.31 -14.20 27.58
C ILE A 56 16.57 -14.35 28.42
N ASN A 57 16.46 -14.73 29.69
CA ASN A 57 17.63 -14.94 30.56
C ASN A 57 18.53 -16.07 30.07
N VAL A 58 17.94 -17.19 29.62
CA VAL A 58 18.70 -18.32 29.04
C VAL A 58 19.48 -17.90 27.80
N VAL A 59 18.82 -17.18 26.89
CA VAL A 59 19.43 -16.78 25.61
C VAL A 59 20.37 -15.57 25.79
N SER A 60 20.13 -14.75 26.80
CA SER A 60 21.01 -13.63 27.14
C SER A 60 22.36 -14.10 27.68
N GLY A 61 22.43 -15.30 28.28
CA GLY A 61 23.68 -15.91 28.72
C GLY A 61 24.49 -15.01 29.67
N ASP A 62 25.81 -15.04 29.56
CA ASP A 62 26.69 -14.11 30.30
C ASP A 62 26.62 -12.71 29.68
N ALA A 63 26.03 -11.77 30.43
CA ALA A 63 25.84 -10.39 30.01
C ALA A 63 27.16 -9.63 29.75
N ASN A 64 28.29 -10.13 30.26
CA ASN A 64 29.61 -9.52 30.06
C ASN A 64 30.31 -9.96 28.77
N GLN A 65 29.76 -10.93 28.04
CA GLN A 65 30.31 -11.32 26.75
C GLN A 65 30.10 -10.20 25.72
N THR A 66 31.22 -9.69 25.19
CA THR A 66 31.25 -8.58 24.24
C THR A 66 30.83 -8.97 22.82
N THR A 67 30.81 -10.27 22.51
CA THR A 67 30.41 -10.82 21.21
C THR A 67 29.62 -12.11 21.42
N LYS A 68 28.61 -12.32 20.58
CA LYS A 68 27.76 -13.52 20.61
C LYS A 68 27.85 -14.30 19.31
N SER A 69 27.62 -15.61 19.39
CA SER A 69 27.58 -16.43 18.19
C SER A 69 26.35 -16.05 17.33
N PRO A 70 26.39 -16.24 16.00
CA PRO A 70 25.23 -15.97 15.14
C PRO A 70 23.96 -16.74 15.58
N GLN A 71 24.13 -17.97 16.09
CA GLN A 71 23.02 -18.78 16.60
C GLN A 71 22.38 -18.17 17.86
N ASP A 72 23.20 -17.58 18.73
CA ASP A 72 22.71 -16.88 19.92
C ASP A 72 21.98 -15.60 19.53
N LEU A 73 22.49 -14.84 18.55
CA LEU A 73 21.81 -13.65 18.04
C LEU A 73 20.43 -13.98 17.44
N ASP A 74 20.34 -15.03 16.62
CA ASP A 74 19.07 -15.48 16.06
C ASP A 74 18.09 -15.94 17.14
N ALA A 75 18.59 -16.63 18.18
CA ALA A 75 17.79 -17.02 19.33
C ALA A 75 17.31 -15.80 20.13
N MET A 76 18.12 -14.74 20.26
CA MET A 76 17.74 -13.49 20.93
C MET A 76 16.65 -12.77 20.16
N VAL A 77 16.76 -12.68 18.83
CA VAL A 77 15.71 -12.11 17.97
C VAL A 77 14.40 -12.92 18.11
N GLY A 78 14.49 -14.25 18.13
CA GLY A 78 13.33 -15.10 18.38
C GLY A 78 12.66 -14.85 19.74
N ALA A 79 13.45 -14.67 20.80
CA ALA A 79 12.95 -14.36 22.14
C ALA A 79 12.33 -12.95 22.22
N GLN A 80 12.89 -11.96 21.52
CA GLN A 80 12.34 -10.61 21.41
C GLN A 80 10.94 -10.61 20.78
N LEU A 81 10.73 -11.34 19.69
CA LEU A 81 9.40 -11.48 19.06
C LEU A 81 8.38 -12.15 19.99
N GLY A 82 8.84 -13.14 20.77
CA GLY A 82 8.04 -13.74 21.83
C GLY A 82 7.65 -12.74 22.91
N LEU A 83 8.59 -11.90 23.36
CA LEU A 83 8.33 -10.84 24.34
C LEU A 83 7.28 -9.84 23.83
N GLU A 84 7.46 -9.33 22.62
CA GLU A 84 6.52 -8.39 22.00
C GLU A 84 5.11 -8.97 21.95
N THR A 85 5.00 -10.25 21.59
CA THR A 85 3.72 -10.97 21.52
C THR A 85 3.06 -11.12 22.88
N VAL A 86 3.84 -11.51 23.91
CA VAL A 86 3.33 -11.68 25.28
C VAL A 86 2.93 -10.34 25.89
N VAL A 87 3.76 -9.31 25.78
CA VAL A 87 3.46 -7.97 26.28
C VAL A 87 2.23 -7.40 25.58
N SER A 88 2.13 -7.54 24.26
CA SER A 88 0.93 -7.08 23.52
C SER A 88 -0.33 -7.83 23.97
N ALA A 89 -0.28 -9.16 24.11
CA ALA A 89 -1.42 -9.94 24.58
C ALA A 89 -1.91 -9.52 25.98
N ILE A 90 -0.98 -9.09 26.85
CA ILE A 90 -1.28 -8.69 28.22
C ILE A 90 -1.78 -7.23 28.30
N PHE A 91 -1.17 -6.29 27.55
CA PHE A 91 -1.35 -4.85 27.77
C PHE A 91 -2.06 -4.09 26.64
N ASP A 92 -2.41 -4.70 25.50
CA ASP A 92 -3.04 -4.00 24.36
C ASP A 92 -4.52 -3.58 24.60
N GLY A 93 -5.04 -3.77 25.82
CA GLY A 93 -6.38 -3.31 26.23
C GLY A 93 -7.55 -4.10 25.63
N SER A 94 -7.29 -5.02 24.70
CA SER A 94 -8.25 -5.97 24.12
C SER A 94 -8.55 -7.17 25.04
N GLY A 95 -7.66 -7.42 26.01
CA GLY A 95 -7.79 -8.49 27.00
C GLY A 95 -8.34 -8.01 28.34
N ASP A 96 -8.75 -8.98 29.15
CA ASP A 96 -9.22 -8.84 30.53
C ASP A 96 -8.18 -8.27 31.50
N TYR A 97 -7.08 -7.61 31.08
CA TYR A 97 -6.07 -7.07 31.99
C TYR A 97 -6.67 -6.13 33.05
N ALA A 98 -7.67 -5.32 32.69
CA ALA A 98 -8.42 -4.53 33.67
C ALA A 98 -9.18 -5.40 34.68
N LYS A 99 -9.68 -6.56 34.26
CA LYS A 99 -10.42 -7.56 35.05
C LYS A 99 -9.53 -8.60 35.75
N THR A 100 -8.24 -8.64 35.44
CA THR A 100 -7.25 -9.51 36.09
C THR A 100 -7.13 -9.12 37.57
N ASP A 101 -7.08 -10.14 38.43
CA ASP A 101 -6.93 -9.96 39.88
C ASP A 101 -5.68 -9.15 40.24
N HIS A 102 -5.74 -8.43 41.36
CA HIS A 102 -4.67 -7.54 41.83
C HIS A 102 -3.36 -8.28 42.07
N GLU A 103 -3.41 -9.51 42.59
CA GLU A 103 -2.23 -10.34 42.82
C GLU A 103 -1.55 -10.72 41.50
N ALA A 104 -2.34 -11.12 40.50
CA ALA A 104 -1.81 -11.46 39.18
C ALA A 104 -1.20 -10.23 38.48
N LYS A 105 -1.81 -9.04 38.60
CA LYS A 105 -1.23 -7.78 38.10
C LYS A 105 0.10 -7.46 38.78
N PHE A 106 0.18 -7.63 40.09
CA PHE A 106 1.41 -7.40 40.86
C PHE A 106 2.52 -8.36 40.43
N GLN A 107 2.23 -9.65 40.25
CA GLN A 107 3.20 -10.63 39.78
C GLN A 107 3.70 -10.33 38.36
N ILE A 108 2.79 -9.96 37.45
CA ILE A 108 3.15 -9.56 36.08
C ILE A 108 4.03 -8.31 36.10
N HIS A 109 3.66 -7.29 36.88
CA HIS A 109 4.43 -6.06 37.03
C HIS A 109 5.84 -6.36 37.53
N ARG A 110 5.98 -7.10 38.65
CA ARG A 110 7.28 -7.46 39.22
C ARG A 110 8.17 -8.23 38.25
N THR A 111 7.56 -9.09 37.43
CA THR A 111 8.27 -9.88 36.40
C THR A 111 8.86 -8.99 35.31
N PHE A 112 8.04 -8.08 34.74
CA PHE A 112 8.51 -7.17 33.68
C PHE A 112 9.37 -6.02 34.21
N GLU A 113 9.13 -5.56 35.44
CA GLU A 113 9.99 -4.59 36.12
C GLU A 113 11.40 -5.17 36.31
N GLY A 114 11.51 -6.42 36.80
CA GLY A 114 12.80 -7.10 36.94
C GLY A 114 13.53 -7.26 35.61
N LEU A 115 12.82 -7.65 34.54
CA LEU A 115 13.40 -7.71 33.19
C LEU A 115 13.87 -6.32 32.73
N LEU A 116 13.05 -5.28 32.92
CA LEU A 116 13.39 -3.94 32.49
C LEU A 116 14.63 -3.40 33.22
N GLN A 117 14.71 -3.58 34.54
CA GLN A 117 15.88 -3.19 35.34
C GLN A 117 17.15 -3.91 34.85
N GLN A 118 17.05 -5.20 34.53
CA GLN A 118 18.14 -5.96 33.94
C GLN A 118 18.57 -5.35 32.61
N LEU A 119 17.64 -5.10 31.67
CA LEU A 119 17.95 -4.50 30.37
C LEU A 119 18.62 -3.11 30.51
N LEU A 120 18.07 -2.24 31.37
CA LEU A 120 18.65 -0.91 31.63
C LEU A 120 20.10 -0.98 32.13
N SER A 121 20.45 -2.03 32.87
CA SER A 121 21.81 -2.24 33.39
C SER A 121 22.83 -2.78 32.37
N LEU A 122 22.37 -3.33 31.23
CA LEU A 122 23.24 -3.94 30.22
C LEU A 122 24.09 -2.89 29.49
N LYS A 123 25.34 -3.23 29.20
CA LYS A 123 26.32 -2.34 28.53
C LYS A 123 26.86 -2.96 27.24
N TRP A 124 25.98 -3.45 26.37
CA TRP A 124 26.39 -3.94 25.06
C TRP A 124 26.85 -2.79 24.16
N THR A 125 28.00 -3.00 23.51
CA THR A 125 28.66 -2.01 22.64
C THR A 125 28.70 -2.42 21.17
N GLU A 126 28.48 -3.70 20.87
CA GLU A 126 28.44 -4.20 19.50
C GLU A 126 27.16 -3.72 18.77
N PRO A 127 27.24 -3.23 17.51
CA PRO A 127 26.08 -2.74 16.78
C PRO A 127 24.90 -3.72 16.71
N SER A 128 25.16 -5.01 16.49
CA SER A 128 24.14 -6.06 16.41
C SER A 128 23.37 -6.23 17.73
N LEU A 129 24.10 -6.28 18.86
CA LEU A 129 23.55 -6.38 20.20
C LEU A 129 22.81 -5.11 20.61
N ILE A 130 23.30 -3.93 20.24
CA ILE A 130 22.61 -2.66 20.50
C ILE A 130 21.25 -2.62 19.79
N VAL A 131 21.18 -3.06 18.54
CA VAL A 131 19.90 -3.15 17.81
C VAL A 131 18.91 -4.09 18.52
N ILE A 132 19.37 -5.28 18.91
CA ILE A 132 18.56 -6.24 19.68
C ILE A 132 18.11 -5.64 21.02
N HIS A 133 18.97 -4.88 21.70
CA HIS A 133 18.63 -4.19 22.94
C HIS A 133 17.50 -3.16 22.72
N GLY A 134 17.62 -2.32 21.70
CA GLY A 134 16.56 -1.39 21.30
C GLY A 134 15.23 -2.12 21.09
N HIS A 135 15.24 -3.25 20.38
CA HIS A 135 14.05 -4.06 20.14
C HIS A 135 13.45 -4.69 21.41
N TYR A 136 14.26 -5.09 22.38
CA TYR A 136 13.73 -5.54 23.68
C TYR A 136 13.04 -4.41 24.44
N LEU A 137 13.58 -3.19 24.39
CA LEU A 137 12.93 -2.01 24.98
C LEU A 137 11.64 -1.66 24.24
N ASP A 138 11.63 -1.76 22.90
CA ASP A 138 10.44 -1.55 22.07
C ASP A 138 9.30 -2.50 22.46
N SER A 139 9.63 -3.78 22.66
CA SER A 139 8.66 -4.81 23.06
C SER A 139 7.97 -4.51 24.39
N LEU A 140 8.59 -3.69 25.25
CA LEU A 140 8.03 -3.26 26.53
C LEU A 140 7.20 -1.96 26.41
N GLY A 141 7.03 -1.39 25.21
CA GLY A 141 6.34 -0.11 25.02
C GLY A 141 4.92 -0.05 25.60
N LEU A 142 4.11 -1.11 25.46
CA LEU A 142 2.76 -1.17 26.06
C LEU A 142 2.77 -1.33 27.59
N TYR A 143 3.83 -1.95 28.14
CA TYR A 143 4.06 -1.99 29.57
C TYR A 143 4.35 -0.57 30.11
N LEU A 144 5.16 0.23 29.40
CA LEU A 144 5.46 1.62 29.76
C LEU A 144 4.20 2.52 29.78
N ARG A 145 3.22 2.23 28.93
CA ARG A 145 1.92 2.93 28.95
C ARG A 145 1.18 2.77 30.28
N HIS A 146 1.32 1.62 30.94
CA HIS A 146 0.67 1.32 32.21
C HIS A 146 1.51 1.75 33.41
N TYR A 147 2.83 1.78 33.27
CA TYR A 147 3.78 2.14 34.31
C TYR A 147 4.67 3.31 33.83
N PRO A 148 4.17 4.56 33.89
CA PRO A 148 4.86 5.72 33.31
C PRO A 148 6.15 6.12 34.04
N ASP A 149 6.31 5.75 35.32
CA ASP A 149 7.44 6.18 36.16
C ASP A 149 8.82 5.73 35.62
N VAL A 150 8.86 4.64 34.85
CA VAL A 150 10.10 4.08 34.29
C VAL A 150 10.42 4.60 32.88
N VAL A 151 9.54 5.39 32.26
CA VAL A 151 9.70 5.89 30.89
C VAL A 151 10.97 6.72 30.73
N ALA A 152 11.27 7.60 31.70
CA ALA A 152 12.49 8.41 31.70
C ALA A 152 13.76 7.56 31.58
N SER A 153 13.82 6.44 32.33
CA SER A 153 14.97 5.54 32.32
C SER A 153 15.17 4.87 30.96
N VAL A 154 14.06 4.47 30.29
CA VAL A 154 14.12 3.88 28.95
C VAL A 154 14.60 4.91 27.92
N VAL A 155 14.06 6.13 27.96
CA VAL A 155 14.48 7.23 27.07
C VAL A 155 15.98 7.51 27.22
N ASN A 156 16.45 7.62 28.47
CA ASN A 156 17.88 7.83 28.76
C ASN A 156 18.72 6.67 28.22
N LYS A 157 18.24 5.43 28.36
CA LYS A 157 18.95 4.25 27.85
C LYS A 157 19.05 4.26 26.32
N LEU A 158 18.01 4.69 25.60
CA LEU A 158 18.08 4.79 24.14
C LEU A 158 19.11 5.83 23.69
N PHE A 159 19.20 6.98 24.36
CA PHE A 159 20.25 7.96 24.07
C PHE A 159 21.64 7.45 24.43
N GLU A 160 21.79 6.69 25.52
CA GLU A 160 23.05 6.00 25.87
C GLU A 160 23.46 5.03 24.75
N LEU A 161 22.54 4.20 24.28
CA LEU A 161 22.79 3.26 23.18
C LEU A 161 23.15 3.99 21.88
N LEU A 162 22.41 5.05 21.52
CA LEU A 162 22.70 5.86 20.34
C LEU A 162 24.10 6.48 20.42
N THR A 163 24.46 7.07 21.56
CA THR A 163 25.73 7.80 21.74
C THR A 163 26.94 6.90 21.94
N SER A 164 26.74 5.64 22.32
CA SER A 164 27.80 4.62 22.40
C SER A 164 28.34 4.19 21.03
N LEU A 165 27.55 4.37 19.96
CA LEU A 165 27.93 4.00 18.59
C LEU A 165 28.70 5.14 17.90
N PRO A 166 29.79 4.85 17.18
CA PRO A 166 30.62 5.85 16.52
C PRO A 166 29.89 6.56 15.37
N ILE A 167 30.27 7.83 15.11
CA ILE A 167 29.68 8.71 14.08
C ILE A 167 30.49 8.69 12.77
N THR A 168 31.83 8.67 12.85
CA THR A 168 32.75 8.72 11.71
C THR A 168 33.55 7.42 11.53
N ILE A 169 33.74 7.01 10.27
CA ILE A 169 34.53 5.84 9.88
C ILE A 169 36.02 6.26 9.82
N GLN A 170 36.70 6.25 10.96
CA GLN A 170 38.16 6.13 10.96
C GLN A 170 38.52 4.70 11.36
N GLN A 171 38.31 3.74 10.45
CA GLN A 171 39.08 2.49 10.34
C GLN A 171 38.52 1.62 9.21
N GLN A 172 39.43 1.11 8.38
CA GLN A 172 39.16 0.12 7.35
C GLN A 172 38.68 -1.19 8.02
N GLY A 173 37.37 -1.42 8.01
CA GLY A 173 36.66 -2.58 8.56
C GLY A 173 35.19 -2.56 8.15
N PRO A 174 34.37 -3.60 8.43
CA PRO A 174 32.99 -3.72 7.94
C PRO A 174 32.08 -2.61 8.51
N SER A 175 32.06 -1.48 7.82
CA SER A 175 31.76 -0.14 8.35
C SER A 175 30.30 0.33 8.18
N ASN A 176 29.41 -0.51 7.64
CA ASN A 176 28.01 -0.13 7.42
C ASN A 176 27.10 -0.40 8.64
N ASN A 177 27.57 -1.21 9.60
CA ASN A 177 26.71 -1.73 10.68
C ASN A 177 26.40 -0.69 11.77
N SER A 178 27.34 0.21 12.09
CA SER A 178 27.15 1.19 13.18
C SER A 178 26.15 2.29 12.83
N ARG A 179 26.22 2.86 11.62
CA ARG A 179 25.24 3.86 11.16
C ARG A 179 23.84 3.27 11.06
N GLN A 180 23.72 2.04 10.55
CA GLN A 180 22.45 1.34 10.52
C GLN A 180 21.92 1.07 11.93
N ALA A 181 22.77 0.64 12.86
CA ALA A 181 22.38 0.42 14.25
C ALA A 181 21.90 1.70 14.93
N ARG A 182 22.58 2.83 14.72
CA ARG A 182 22.14 4.15 15.21
C ARG A 182 20.76 4.52 14.69
N LEU A 183 20.52 4.29 13.40
CA LEU A 183 19.19 4.53 12.79
C LEU A 183 18.11 3.64 13.41
N GLN A 184 18.38 2.36 13.65
CA GLN A 184 17.45 1.44 14.32
C GLN A 184 17.13 1.87 15.76
N ILE A 185 18.09 2.45 16.47
CA ILE A 185 17.83 3.07 17.79
C ILE A 185 16.91 4.28 17.63
N CYS A 186 17.12 5.15 16.64
CA CYS A 186 16.17 6.24 16.37
C CYS A 186 14.77 5.72 15.98
N SER A 187 14.67 4.61 15.24
CA SER A 187 13.38 3.94 14.99
C SER A 187 12.72 3.40 16.27
N SER A 188 13.51 3.08 17.30
CA SER A 188 13.00 2.64 18.61
C SER A 188 12.27 3.78 19.33
N PHE A 189 12.73 5.04 19.19
CA PHE A 189 11.96 6.20 19.66
C PHE A 189 10.59 6.30 18.98
N ILE A 190 10.49 6.04 17.67
CA ILE A 190 9.21 6.04 16.96
C ILE A 190 8.27 4.95 17.50
N ARG A 191 8.79 3.73 17.72
CA ARG A 191 8.02 2.59 18.25
C ARG A 191 7.54 2.85 19.67
N ILE A 192 8.41 3.34 20.55
CA ILE A 192 8.08 3.69 21.94
C ILE A 192 7.08 4.86 22.00
N SER A 193 7.27 5.91 21.19
CA SER A 193 6.28 7.01 21.10
C SER A 193 4.88 6.53 20.74
N ARG A 194 4.78 5.51 19.87
CA ARG A 194 3.49 4.93 19.49
C ARG A 194 2.88 4.07 20.62
N ALA A 195 3.70 3.25 21.27
CA ALA A 195 3.24 2.26 22.25
C ALA A 195 2.99 2.86 23.65
N ALA A 196 3.88 3.73 24.13
CA ALA A 196 3.77 4.38 25.43
C ALA A 196 2.72 5.52 25.45
N ASP A 197 2.36 6.05 24.27
CA ASP A 197 1.30 7.05 24.09
C ASP A 197 1.49 8.27 25.01
N LYS A 198 0.48 8.62 25.82
CA LYS A 198 0.54 9.79 26.71
C LYS A 198 1.64 9.73 27.78
N ALA A 199 2.17 8.54 28.09
CA ALA A 199 3.21 8.38 29.11
C ALA A 199 4.52 9.07 28.72
N LEU A 200 4.76 9.34 27.43
CA LEU A 200 5.98 9.98 26.94
C LEU A 200 5.90 11.52 26.96
N LEU A 201 4.70 12.11 27.08
CA LEU A 201 4.48 13.56 27.01
C LEU A 201 5.30 14.38 28.03
N PRO A 202 5.43 13.96 29.31
CA PRO A 202 6.22 14.70 30.29
C PRO A 202 7.72 14.77 29.94
N HIS A 203 8.21 13.87 29.09
CA HIS A 203 9.63 13.76 28.75
C HIS A 203 9.99 14.43 27.41
N MET A 204 9.02 14.91 26.64
CA MET A 204 9.24 15.53 25.32
C MET A 204 10.27 16.65 25.37
N LYS A 205 10.21 17.53 26.37
CA LYS A 205 11.16 18.63 26.52
C LYS A 205 12.60 18.13 26.71
N ASN A 206 12.80 17.17 27.61
CA ASN A 206 14.14 16.59 27.84
C ASN A 206 14.69 15.90 26.59
N ILE A 207 13.83 15.21 25.83
CA ILE A 207 14.21 14.60 24.55
C ILE A 207 14.64 15.69 23.55
N ALA A 208 13.87 16.79 23.44
CA ALA A 208 14.18 17.90 22.54
C ALA A 208 15.49 18.61 22.93
N ASP A 209 15.71 18.85 24.22
CA ASP A 209 16.93 19.46 24.75
C ASP A 209 18.16 18.58 24.45
N THR A 210 18.02 17.26 24.63
CA THR A 210 19.08 16.29 24.30
C THR A 210 19.37 16.25 22.80
N MET A 211 18.34 16.28 21.95
CA MET A 211 18.50 16.38 20.51
C MET A 211 19.24 17.64 20.09
N ALA A 212 18.85 18.80 20.61
CA ALA A 212 19.47 20.08 20.31
C ALA A 212 20.95 20.10 20.74
N TYR A 213 21.25 19.53 21.92
CA TYR A 213 22.63 19.36 22.39
C TYR A 213 23.45 18.47 21.45
N LEU A 214 22.94 17.28 21.09
CA LEU A 214 23.65 16.37 20.18
C LEU A 214 23.84 16.96 18.79
N GLN A 215 22.87 17.74 18.31
CA GLN A 215 22.96 18.44 17.03
C GLN A 215 24.01 19.55 17.07
N GLY A 216 24.05 20.35 18.14
CA GLY A 216 25.04 21.41 18.34
C GLY A 216 26.48 20.89 18.41
N GLU A 217 26.68 19.69 18.97
CA GLU A 217 27.97 18.99 19.04
C GLU A 217 28.33 18.25 17.73
N GLY A 218 27.49 18.28 16.70
CA GLY A 218 27.70 17.50 15.47
C GLY A 218 27.65 15.98 15.68
N ARG A 219 27.00 15.52 16.76
CA ARG A 219 26.91 14.12 17.18
C ARG A 219 25.63 13.40 16.73
N LEU A 220 24.76 14.12 16.03
CA LEU A 220 23.49 13.63 15.48
C LEU A 220 23.50 13.76 13.97
N LEU A 221 23.39 12.65 13.24
CA LEU A 221 23.32 12.65 11.79
C LEU A 221 21.97 13.17 11.30
N ARG A 222 21.91 13.70 10.07
CA ARG A 222 20.67 14.25 9.51
C ARG A 222 19.52 13.22 9.49
N ALA A 223 19.80 12.00 9.03
CA ALA A 223 18.80 10.93 8.99
C ALA A 223 18.30 10.54 10.41
N GLU A 224 19.14 10.64 11.43
CA GLU A 224 18.78 10.36 12.83
C GLU A 224 17.88 11.47 13.38
N HIS A 225 18.24 12.73 13.10
CA HIS A 225 17.41 13.89 13.43
C HIS A 225 16.02 13.76 12.81
N ASP A 226 15.91 13.40 11.53
CA ASP A 226 14.62 13.25 10.84
C ASP A 226 13.74 12.15 11.48
N HIS A 227 14.33 11.04 11.98
CA HIS A 227 13.60 9.99 12.69
C HIS A 227 13.10 10.44 14.07
N LEU A 228 13.94 11.19 14.80
CA LEU A 228 13.53 11.73 16.08
C LEU A 228 12.43 12.79 15.90
N CYS A 229 12.50 13.65 14.89
CA CYS A 229 11.41 14.54 14.54
C CYS A 229 10.12 13.79 14.17
N GLU A 230 10.21 12.64 13.47
CA GLU A 230 9.04 11.77 13.27
C GLU A 230 8.48 11.23 14.59
N ALA A 231 9.33 10.85 15.54
CA ALA A 231 8.88 10.45 16.87
C ALA A 231 8.15 11.59 17.59
N PHE A 232 8.57 12.85 17.43
CA PHE A 232 7.87 14.03 17.96
C PHE A 232 6.48 14.22 17.35
N LEU A 233 6.32 13.99 16.05
CA LEU A 233 4.99 14.05 15.41
C LEU A 233 4.03 13.02 16.02
N ILE A 234 4.53 11.84 16.38
CA ILE A 234 3.72 10.78 17.04
C ILE A 234 3.42 11.12 18.50
N MET A 235 4.40 11.64 19.25
CA MET A 235 4.17 12.12 20.62
C MET A 235 3.11 13.22 20.64
N ALA A 236 3.23 14.18 19.72
CA ALA A 236 2.33 15.31 19.58
C ALA A 236 0.91 14.91 19.12
N SER A 237 0.72 13.85 18.32
CA SER A 237 -0.63 13.37 17.99
C SER A 237 -1.33 12.65 19.15
N SER A 238 -0.57 12.26 20.18
CA SER A 238 -1.09 11.67 21.41
C SER A 238 -1.44 12.72 22.47
N SER A 239 -1.09 14.00 22.23
CA SER A 239 -1.43 15.14 23.07
C SER A 239 -2.68 15.87 22.58
N GLY A 240 -3.02 17.00 23.22
CA GLY A 240 -4.09 17.89 22.77
C GLY A 240 -3.69 18.70 21.53
N ILE A 241 -4.69 19.18 20.79
CA ILE A 241 -4.52 19.93 19.52
C ILE A 241 -3.52 21.10 19.66
N GLN A 242 -3.56 21.82 20.78
CA GLN A 242 -2.67 22.95 21.03
C GLN A 242 -1.18 22.53 21.03
N GLN A 243 -0.83 21.52 21.84
CA GLN A 243 0.56 21.04 21.91
C GLN A 243 0.99 20.44 20.56
N GLN A 244 0.05 19.84 19.82
CA GLN A 244 0.31 19.38 18.47
C GLN A 244 0.65 20.52 17.50
N GLN A 245 -0.08 21.64 17.56
CA GLN A 245 0.20 22.83 16.76
C GLN A 245 1.55 23.46 17.13
N GLU A 246 1.88 23.54 18.43
CA GLU A 246 3.15 24.08 18.90
C GLU A 246 4.35 23.25 18.40
N VAL A 247 4.27 21.92 18.49
CA VAL A 247 5.32 21.02 17.98
C VAL A 247 5.45 21.13 16.46
N LEU A 248 4.33 21.19 15.73
CA LEU A 248 4.35 21.37 14.28
C LEU A 248 4.95 22.70 13.87
N ALA A 249 4.61 23.79 14.56
CA ALA A 249 5.20 25.10 14.31
C ALA A 249 6.72 25.07 14.52
N TRP A 250 7.18 24.50 15.64
CA TRP A 250 8.60 24.35 15.93
C TRP A 250 9.35 23.54 14.86
N LEU A 251 8.77 22.42 14.40
CA LEU A 251 9.40 21.55 13.39
C LEU A 251 9.35 22.14 11.98
N LEU A 252 8.28 22.83 11.60
CA LEU A 252 8.04 23.31 10.24
C LEU A 252 8.56 24.73 9.98
N GLU A 253 8.72 25.58 11.00
CA GLU A 253 9.16 26.97 10.78
C GLU A 253 10.53 27.09 10.08
N PRO A 254 11.57 26.32 10.45
CA PRO A 254 12.86 26.35 9.74
C PRO A 254 12.73 25.87 8.29
N LEU A 255 11.88 24.88 8.06
CA LEU A 255 11.63 24.33 6.73
C LEU A 255 10.83 25.32 5.87
N ASN A 256 9.86 26.02 6.43
CA ASN A 256 9.10 27.05 5.73
C ASN A 256 10.05 28.15 5.21
N LYS A 257 10.93 28.69 6.08
CA LYS A 257 11.89 29.75 5.73
C LYS A 257 12.82 29.38 4.57
N THR A 258 13.18 28.12 4.42
CA THR A 258 14.06 27.63 3.35
C THR A 258 13.28 27.18 2.11
N TRP A 259 12.17 26.47 2.30
CA TRP A 259 11.32 25.96 1.23
C TRP A 259 10.68 27.07 0.40
N THR A 260 10.24 28.16 1.04
CA THR A 260 9.54 29.25 0.34
C THR A 260 10.47 30.30 -0.27
N GLN A 261 11.79 30.15 -0.13
CA GLN A 261 12.76 31.05 -0.77
C GLN A 261 12.62 31.00 -2.29
N VAL A 262 12.58 32.19 -2.90
CA VAL A 262 12.35 32.33 -4.35
C VAL A 262 13.64 32.07 -5.12
N GLU A 263 14.79 32.29 -4.51
CA GLU A 263 16.12 32.22 -5.11
C GLU A 263 16.40 30.82 -5.66
N TRP A 264 16.26 29.78 -4.82
CA TRP A 264 16.51 28.41 -5.25
C TRP A 264 15.41 27.89 -6.19
N GLN A 265 14.15 28.29 -5.96
CA GLN A 265 13.04 27.92 -6.84
C GLN A 265 13.25 28.49 -8.24
N THR A 266 13.72 29.73 -8.33
CA THR A 266 14.01 30.37 -9.62
C THR A 266 15.25 29.75 -10.26
N ALA A 267 16.29 29.47 -9.48
CA ALA A 267 17.53 28.87 -9.97
C ALA A 267 17.31 27.46 -10.54
N TYR A 268 16.51 26.62 -9.86
CA TYR A 268 16.42 25.19 -10.18
C TYR A 268 15.08 24.73 -10.77
N LEU A 269 13.98 25.47 -10.54
CA LEU A 269 12.62 25.05 -10.93
C LEU A 269 11.93 25.96 -11.97
N SER A 270 12.60 27.00 -12.47
CA SER A 270 12.03 27.83 -13.55
C SER A 270 11.92 27.08 -14.87
N ASP A 271 12.86 26.16 -15.12
CA ASP A 271 12.93 25.33 -16.32
C ASP A 271 13.44 23.92 -15.93
N PRO A 272 12.96 22.83 -16.57
CA PRO A 272 13.43 21.47 -16.27
C PRO A 272 14.95 21.27 -16.37
N SER A 273 15.65 22.07 -17.19
CA SER A 273 17.12 22.01 -17.28
C SER A 273 17.82 22.39 -15.97
N GLY A 274 17.21 23.24 -15.14
CA GLY A 274 17.74 23.65 -13.83
C GLY A 274 17.92 22.50 -12.84
N LEU A 275 17.21 21.37 -13.03
CA LEU A 275 17.45 20.16 -12.24
C LEU A 275 18.88 19.62 -12.45
N THR A 276 19.49 19.84 -13.60
CA THR A 276 20.88 19.43 -13.87
C THR A 276 21.85 20.14 -12.93
N ASP A 277 21.65 21.43 -12.70
CA ASP A 277 22.47 22.23 -11.79
C ASP A 277 22.23 21.81 -10.34
N MET A 278 21.00 21.48 -9.98
CA MET A 278 20.68 20.94 -8.65
C MET A 278 21.38 19.60 -8.40
N PHE A 279 21.45 18.71 -9.40
CA PHE A 279 22.15 17.42 -9.26
C PHE A 279 23.67 17.56 -9.14
N ALA A 280 24.23 18.71 -9.50
CA ALA A 280 25.63 19.02 -9.23
C ALA A 280 25.87 19.35 -7.74
N ASP A 281 24.88 19.97 -7.06
CA ASP A 281 24.90 20.20 -5.61
C ASP A 281 24.23 19.04 -4.85
N THR A 282 25.01 17.99 -4.58
CA THR A 282 24.51 16.78 -3.91
C THR A 282 23.93 17.07 -2.51
N GLN A 283 24.50 18.03 -1.78
CA GLN A 283 24.03 18.37 -0.44
C GLN A 283 22.67 19.06 -0.50
N PHE A 284 22.52 20.03 -1.40
CA PHE A 284 21.26 20.73 -1.62
C PHE A 284 20.19 19.79 -2.16
N MET A 285 20.51 18.95 -3.15
CA MET A 285 19.62 17.93 -3.71
C MET A 285 19.02 17.05 -2.60
N TRP A 286 19.85 16.47 -1.72
CA TRP A 286 19.34 15.64 -0.62
C TRP A 286 18.56 16.44 0.42
N SER A 287 18.91 17.71 0.66
CA SER A 287 18.12 18.58 1.56
C SER A 287 16.67 18.76 1.09
N ILE A 288 16.43 18.85 -0.21
CA ILE A 288 15.09 18.91 -0.82
C ILE A 288 14.35 17.60 -0.58
N TYR A 289 14.99 16.45 -0.81
CA TYR A 289 14.39 15.14 -0.55
C TYR A 289 13.98 14.97 0.91
N HIS A 290 14.85 15.33 1.85
CA HIS A 290 14.55 15.27 3.29
C HIS A 290 13.39 16.19 3.67
N THR A 291 13.30 17.36 3.05
CA THR A 291 12.20 18.31 3.28
C THR A 291 10.85 17.75 2.80
N VAL A 292 10.80 17.21 1.58
CA VAL A 292 9.57 16.63 1.01
C VAL A 292 9.11 15.40 1.80
N THR A 293 10.02 14.48 2.12
CA THR A 293 9.70 13.29 2.94
C THR A 293 9.27 13.66 4.35
N PHE A 294 9.82 14.74 4.93
CA PHE A 294 9.36 15.24 6.22
C PHE A 294 7.94 15.80 6.16
N PHE A 295 7.58 16.54 5.11
CA PHE A 295 6.19 17.01 4.94
C PHE A 295 5.21 15.85 4.83
N GLU A 296 5.57 14.81 4.07
CA GLU A 296 4.76 13.58 3.97
C GLU A 296 4.57 12.93 5.34
N LYS A 297 5.65 12.75 6.11
CA LYS A 297 5.60 12.21 7.48
C LYS A 297 4.77 13.09 8.41
N ALA A 298 4.95 14.41 8.36
CA ALA A 298 4.19 15.36 9.14
C ALA A 298 2.69 15.22 8.86
N LEU A 299 2.29 15.06 7.60
CA LEU A 299 0.89 14.85 7.25
C LEU A 299 0.37 13.47 7.66
N LYS A 300 1.16 12.41 7.49
CA LYS A 300 0.80 11.02 7.85
C LYS A 300 0.68 10.80 9.36
N ARG A 301 1.50 11.48 10.16
CA ARG A 301 1.61 11.27 11.62
C ARG A 301 0.86 12.31 12.44
N SER A 302 0.54 13.46 11.85
CA SER A 302 -0.34 14.44 12.48
C SER A 302 -1.79 14.04 12.29
N GLY A 303 -2.61 14.23 13.31
CA GLY A 303 -4.06 14.06 13.25
C GLY A 303 -4.61 13.39 14.50
N THR A 304 -5.91 13.51 14.73
CA THR A 304 -6.59 12.82 15.83
C THR A 304 -6.73 11.33 15.47
N LYS A 305 -6.31 10.44 16.38
CA LYS A 305 -6.55 8.99 16.25
C LYS A 305 -8.06 8.76 16.10
N ARG A 306 -8.54 8.47 14.89
CA ARG A 306 -9.92 7.98 14.68
C ARG A 306 -10.06 6.69 15.46
N SER A 307 -10.86 6.69 16.52
CA SER A 307 -11.16 5.50 17.33
C SER A 307 -11.64 4.37 16.41
N THR A 308 -10.96 3.23 16.46
CA THR A 308 -11.23 2.01 15.66
C THR A 308 -12.48 1.23 16.11
N THR A 309 -13.32 1.80 16.96
CA THR A 309 -14.50 1.10 17.54
C THR A 309 -15.80 1.20 16.73
N ALA A 310 -15.77 1.65 15.47
CA ALA A 310 -16.91 1.52 14.57
C ALA A 310 -16.49 1.37 13.10
N PRO A 311 -16.44 0.16 12.54
CA PRO A 311 -16.59 -0.01 11.11
C PRO A 311 -18.08 0.19 10.78
N GLN A 312 -18.37 1.09 9.84
CA GLN A 312 -19.72 1.50 9.39
C GLN A 312 -20.42 2.54 10.26
N ALA A 313 -20.09 3.81 10.04
CA ALA A 313 -21.09 4.86 10.11
C ALA A 313 -20.76 5.91 9.04
N ALA A 314 -21.70 5.99 8.08
CA ALA A 314 -21.94 6.99 7.07
C ALA A 314 -20.89 8.11 6.83
N ILE A 315 -20.56 8.26 5.55
CA ILE A 315 -20.32 9.56 4.92
C ILE A 315 -21.62 10.36 5.05
N THR A 316 -21.89 10.89 6.24
CA THR A 316 -22.88 11.95 6.42
C THR A 316 -22.14 13.27 6.37
N THR A 317 -22.39 13.98 5.28
CA THR A 317 -22.32 15.43 5.16
C THR A 317 -23.08 16.06 6.32
N THR A 318 -22.41 16.27 7.44
CA THR A 318 -22.83 17.18 8.49
C THR A 318 -21.58 17.56 9.26
N THR A 319 -21.00 18.68 8.84
CA THR A 319 -20.43 19.70 9.74
C THR A 319 -20.18 19.25 11.17
N ALA A 320 -19.07 18.54 11.41
CA ALA A 320 -18.36 18.69 12.67
C ALA A 320 -17.64 20.05 12.57
N THR A 321 -18.38 21.12 12.86
CA THR A 321 -17.86 22.47 12.96
C THR A 321 -16.71 22.49 13.98
N GLY A 322 -15.49 22.79 13.49
CA GLY A 322 -14.47 23.43 14.32
C GLY A 322 -13.04 22.90 14.24
N TYR A 323 -12.79 21.67 13.78
CA TYR A 323 -11.44 21.11 13.89
C TYR A 323 -10.82 20.84 12.51
N LEU A 324 -10.14 21.86 11.99
CA LEU A 324 -9.23 21.72 10.86
C LEU A 324 -8.03 20.87 11.28
N HIS A 325 -7.58 20.00 10.37
CA HIS A 325 -6.39 19.21 10.60
C HIS A 325 -5.18 20.14 10.86
N PRO A 326 -4.28 19.84 11.81
CA PRO A 326 -3.18 20.74 12.16
C PRO A 326 -2.26 21.10 10.98
N MET A 327 -2.12 20.19 10.01
CA MET A 327 -1.34 20.45 8.78
C MET A 327 -2.07 21.31 7.73
N SER A 328 -3.38 21.54 7.85
CA SER A 328 -4.17 22.22 6.80
C SER A 328 -3.64 23.62 6.48
N SER A 329 -3.28 24.42 7.48
CA SER A 329 -2.72 25.76 7.31
C SER A 329 -1.34 25.78 6.67
N HIS A 330 -0.63 24.65 6.67
CA HIS A 330 0.72 24.55 6.12
C HIS A 330 0.74 24.15 4.64
N LEU A 331 -0.34 23.57 4.12
CA LEU A 331 -0.40 23.10 2.73
C LEU A 331 -0.27 24.23 1.71
N SER A 332 -0.73 25.43 2.04
CA SER A 332 -0.70 26.60 1.13
C SER A 332 0.71 27.05 0.74
N TRP A 333 1.71 26.84 1.61
CA TRP A 333 3.11 27.15 1.31
C TRP A 333 3.95 25.91 1.00
N ILE A 334 3.52 24.72 1.42
CA ILE A 334 4.19 23.44 1.09
C ILE A 334 3.97 23.07 -0.38
N LEU A 335 2.73 23.11 -0.86
CA LEU A 335 2.37 22.54 -2.16
C LEU A 335 2.93 23.32 -3.35
N PRO A 336 2.93 24.66 -3.42
CA PRO A 336 3.33 25.35 -4.66
C PRO A 336 4.76 25.02 -5.14
N PRO A 337 5.81 25.04 -4.30
CA PRO A 337 7.14 24.63 -4.75
C PRO A 337 7.23 23.13 -5.09
N LEU A 338 6.48 22.27 -4.38
CA LEU A 338 6.40 20.84 -4.67
C LEU A 338 5.79 20.59 -6.05
N LEU A 339 4.71 21.28 -6.40
CA LEU A 339 4.04 21.15 -7.69
C LEU A 339 4.98 21.57 -8.83
N ARG A 340 5.74 22.65 -8.65
CA ARG A 340 6.79 23.07 -9.62
C ARG A 340 7.89 22.01 -9.75
N LEU A 341 8.31 21.44 -8.63
CA LEU A 341 9.32 20.38 -8.60
C LEU A 341 8.86 19.12 -9.34
N LEU A 342 7.62 18.65 -9.09
CA LEU A 342 7.04 17.52 -9.80
C LEU A 342 6.92 17.79 -11.30
N ARG A 343 6.51 19.00 -11.71
CA ARG A 343 6.48 19.39 -13.12
C ARG A 343 7.84 19.27 -13.80
N CYS A 344 8.89 19.80 -13.16
CA CYS A 344 10.25 19.70 -13.69
C CYS A 344 10.70 18.23 -13.80
N ILE A 345 10.40 17.41 -12.78
CA ILE A 345 10.72 15.98 -12.79
C ILE A 345 10.01 15.26 -13.94
N HIS A 346 8.70 15.49 -14.13
CA HIS A 346 7.93 14.85 -15.20
C HIS A 346 8.44 15.26 -16.59
N ALA A 347 8.82 16.53 -16.76
CA ALA A 347 9.32 17.06 -18.02
C ALA A 347 10.65 16.44 -18.48
N LEU A 348 11.41 15.77 -17.61
CA LEU A 348 12.63 15.02 -18.00
C LEU A 348 12.36 13.87 -18.99
N TRP A 349 11.12 13.43 -19.12
CA TRP A 349 10.68 12.44 -20.11
C TRP A 349 10.09 13.07 -21.38
N ALA A 350 9.85 14.38 -21.41
CA ALA A 350 9.29 15.09 -22.55
C ALA A 350 10.39 15.66 -23.47
N GLU A 351 10.07 15.80 -24.77
CA GLU A 351 10.93 16.53 -25.71
C GLU A 351 10.76 18.05 -25.56
N PRO A 352 11.82 18.86 -25.77
CA PRO A 352 13.18 18.49 -26.20
C PRO A 352 14.12 18.05 -25.05
N PHE A 353 13.63 18.05 -23.80
CA PHE A 353 14.48 17.83 -22.63
C PHE A 353 15.07 16.43 -22.60
N ALA A 354 14.30 15.40 -22.93
CA ALA A 354 14.75 14.00 -22.94
C ALA A 354 16.04 13.79 -23.76
N GLN A 355 16.22 14.55 -24.85
CA GLN A 355 17.41 14.49 -25.70
C GLN A 355 18.60 15.30 -25.16
N SER A 356 18.36 16.42 -24.47
CA SER A 356 19.42 17.33 -24.00
C SER A 356 20.06 16.94 -22.66
N LEU A 357 19.56 15.91 -21.97
CA LEU A 357 20.11 15.45 -20.69
C LEU A 357 21.54 14.90 -20.80
N THR A 358 22.31 15.09 -19.72
CA THR A 358 23.64 14.49 -19.57
C THR A 358 23.58 12.96 -19.49
N GLY A 359 24.70 12.28 -19.75
CA GLY A 359 24.76 10.81 -19.72
C GLY A 359 24.33 10.22 -18.36
N GLU A 360 24.70 10.87 -17.26
CA GLU A 360 24.35 10.44 -15.89
C GLU A 360 22.85 10.51 -15.63
N ILE A 361 22.19 11.59 -16.06
CA ILE A 361 20.74 11.75 -15.89
C ILE A 361 19.98 10.79 -16.82
N LYS A 362 20.46 10.60 -18.06
CA LYS A 362 19.89 9.59 -18.97
C LYS A 362 19.97 8.19 -18.38
N ALA A 363 21.11 7.83 -17.80
CA ALA A 363 21.27 6.54 -17.13
C ALA A 363 20.42 6.42 -15.86
N ALA A 364 20.23 7.52 -15.11
CA ALA A 364 19.37 7.57 -13.94
C ALA A 364 17.89 7.27 -14.25
N LYS A 365 17.43 7.53 -15.49
CA LYS A 365 16.06 7.18 -15.93
C LYS A 365 15.85 5.67 -16.03
N SER A 366 16.90 4.86 -16.22
CA SER A 366 16.76 3.40 -16.30
C SER A 366 16.41 2.76 -14.95
N MET A 367 15.82 1.57 -15.01
CA MET A 367 15.47 0.77 -13.84
C MET A 367 16.71 0.19 -13.13
N THR A 368 16.69 0.14 -11.79
CA THR A 368 17.74 -0.49 -10.98
C THR A 368 17.72 -2.02 -11.10
N ILE A 369 18.86 -2.65 -10.84
CA ILE A 369 18.97 -4.11 -10.74
C ILE A 369 17.99 -4.68 -9.69
N SER A 370 17.78 -3.97 -8.58
CA SER A 370 16.85 -4.41 -7.53
C SER A 370 15.39 -4.40 -7.99
N GLU A 371 14.98 -3.38 -8.75
CA GLU A 371 13.64 -3.34 -9.34
C GLU A 371 13.47 -4.42 -10.41
N GLN A 372 14.48 -4.63 -11.27
CA GLN A 372 14.47 -5.70 -12.27
C GLN A 372 14.32 -7.07 -11.61
N ALA A 373 15.11 -7.35 -10.58
CA ALA A 373 15.00 -8.58 -9.79
C ALA A 373 13.60 -8.72 -9.16
N SER A 374 13.04 -7.63 -8.62
CA SER A 374 11.68 -7.62 -8.06
C SER A 374 10.60 -7.91 -9.10
N LEU A 375 10.73 -7.42 -10.34
CA LEU A 375 9.78 -7.71 -11.42
C LEU A 375 9.87 -9.17 -11.89
N LEU A 376 11.09 -9.73 -11.89
CA LEU A 376 11.35 -11.12 -12.25
C LEU A 376 10.99 -12.12 -11.15
N GLY A 377 10.61 -11.65 -9.96
CA GLY A 377 10.39 -12.50 -8.80
C GLY A 377 11.67 -13.16 -8.27
N GLU A 378 12.84 -12.65 -8.66
CA GLU A 378 14.12 -13.10 -8.14
C GLU A 378 14.25 -12.60 -6.69
N THR A 379 14.26 -13.51 -5.72
CA THR A 379 14.59 -13.14 -4.34
C THR A 379 16.02 -12.61 -4.35
N SER A 380 16.19 -11.30 -4.14
CA SER A 380 17.51 -10.74 -3.90
C SER A 380 18.10 -11.52 -2.73
N LYS A 381 19.21 -12.24 -2.97
CA LYS A 381 19.98 -12.80 -1.85
C LYS A 381 20.39 -11.57 -1.03
N PRO A 382 19.85 -11.36 0.18
CA PRO A 382 20.32 -10.25 0.98
C PRO A 382 21.80 -10.50 1.19
N THR A 383 22.65 -9.53 0.85
CA THR A 383 24.04 -9.53 1.30
C THR A 383 24.00 -9.75 2.80
N LYS A 384 24.70 -10.79 3.30
CA LYS A 384 24.67 -11.22 4.70
C LYS A 384 24.75 -9.99 5.63
N GLY A 385 23.67 -9.72 6.39
CA GLY A 385 23.60 -8.62 7.35
C GLY A 385 22.50 -7.56 7.12
N GLN A 386 21.73 -7.60 6.03
CA GLN A 386 20.65 -6.64 5.80
C GLN A 386 19.30 -7.12 6.36
N VAL A 387 18.85 -6.49 7.45
CA VAL A 387 17.43 -6.46 7.83
C VAL A 387 16.77 -5.40 6.95
N ALA A 388 15.84 -5.81 6.08
CA ALA A 388 15.05 -4.88 5.28
C ALA A 388 14.30 -3.91 6.23
N PRO A 389 14.42 -2.59 6.06
CA PRO A 389 13.56 -1.67 6.80
C PRO A 389 12.12 -1.88 6.35
N ALA A 390 11.23 -2.18 7.29
CA ALA A 390 9.80 -2.33 7.05
C ALA A 390 9.11 -1.00 6.64
N ASP A 391 9.81 0.12 6.74
CA ASP A 391 9.34 1.47 6.43
C ASP A 391 10.17 2.06 5.29
N GLY A 392 10.01 1.56 4.05
CA GLY A 392 10.14 2.26 2.75
C GLY A 392 11.26 3.28 2.47
N LEU A 393 12.23 3.47 3.35
CA LEU A 393 13.30 4.44 3.22
C LEU A 393 14.39 3.82 2.36
N LEU A 394 14.64 4.46 1.22
CA LEU A 394 15.88 4.29 0.48
C LEU A 394 17.03 4.51 1.48
N ASP A 395 18.03 3.62 1.48
CA ASP A 395 19.30 3.85 2.18
C ASP A 395 19.91 5.13 1.61
N VAL A 396 19.57 6.28 2.19
CA VAL A 396 20.00 7.58 1.71
C VAL A 396 21.47 7.73 2.09
N GLN A 397 22.29 7.69 1.04
CA GLN A 397 23.71 7.96 1.05
C GLN A 397 24.55 6.78 1.58
N ARG A 398 24.67 5.73 0.75
CA ARG A 398 25.84 4.85 0.79
C ARG A 398 27.03 5.60 0.16
N GLU A 399 28.05 5.89 0.96
CA GLU A 399 29.34 6.36 0.43
C GLU A 399 29.87 5.32 -0.58
N GLY A 400 30.05 5.73 -1.83
CA GLY A 400 30.50 4.86 -2.94
C GLY A 400 29.44 4.49 -3.99
N GLU A 401 28.18 4.95 -3.88
CA GLU A 401 27.20 4.79 -4.96
C GLU A 401 27.49 5.73 -6.15
N SER A 402 27.25 5.24 -7.39
CA SER A 402 27.45 6.03 -8.61
C SER A 402 26.51 7.24 -8.64
N LYS A 403 26.94 8.34 -9.27
CA LYS A 403 26.16 9.59 -9.38
C LYS A 403 24.79 9.36 -10.04
N GLU A 404 24.72 8.50 -11.05
CA GLU A 404 23.46 8.05 -11.67
C GLU A 404 22.49 7.40 -10.67
N ASN A 405 22.98 6.61 -9.70
CA ASN A 405 22.14 5.91 -8.74
C ASN A 405 21.59 6.89 -7.70
N ASN A 406 22.41 7.86 -7.28
CA ASN A 406 21.97 8.94 -6.41
C ASN A 406 20.83 9.75 -7.06
N ILE A 407 21.01 10.16 -8.32
CA ILE A 407 19.97 10.90 -9.07
C ILE A 407 18.72 10.04 -9.25
N ARG A 408 18.86 8.76 -9.60
CA ARG A 408 17.73 7.83 -9.78
C ARG A 408 16.92 7.66 -8.50
N ASN A 409 17.60 7.42 -7.38
CA ASN A 409 16.98 7.25 -6.06
C ASN A 409 16.29 8.54 -5.62
N TRP A 410 16.92 9.68 -5.87
CA TRP A 410 16.34 10.98 -5.56
C TRP A 410 15.09 11.27 -6.40
N LEU A 411 15.14 11.05 -7.73
CA LEU A 411 14.01 11.27 -8.64
C LEU A 411 12.80 10.44 -8.23
N ARG A 412 13.02 9.15 -7.93
CA ARG A 412 11.97 8.26 -7.42
C ARG A 412 11.46 8.73 -6.07
N GLY A 413 12.37 8.97 -5.14
CA GLY A 413 12.05 9.34 -3.77
C GLY A 413 11.21 10.62 -3.67
N VAL A 414 11.60 11.68 -4.37
CA VAL A 414 10.85 12.94 -4.41
C VAL A 414 9.51 12.78 -5.10
N ARG A 415 9.45 12.05 -6.22
CA ARG A 415 8.20 11.82 -6.95
C ARG A 415 7.19 11.03 -6.11
N ASP A 416 7.60 9.88 -5.57
CA ASP A 416 6.72 9.00 -4.80
C ASP A 416 6.26 9.69 -3.51
N SER A 417 7.16 10.36 -2.79
CA SER A 417 6.82 11.13 -1.58
C SER A 417 5.92 12.33 -1.90
N GLY A 418 6.16 13.01 -3.02
CA GLY A 418 5.35 14.12 -3.50
C GLY A 418 3.93 13.70 -3.86
N TYR A 419 3.78 12.58 -4.57
CA TYR A 419 2.47 11.98 -4.86
C TYR A 419 1.75 11.58 -3.58
N ASN A 420 2.44 10.91 -2.66
CA ASN A 420 1.86 10.48 -1.40
C ASN A 420 1.43 11.68 -0.54
N LEU A 421 2.22 12.76 -0.50
CA LEU A 421 1.85 13.99 0.19
C LEU A 421 0.56 14.60 -0.38
N ILE A 422 0.41 14.67 -1.70
CA ILE A 422 -0.82 15.14 -2.36
C ILE A 422 -2.00 14.22 -2.04
N GLY A 423 -1.81 12.90 -2.12
CA GLY A 423 -2.86 11.92 -1.81
C GLY A 423 -3.30 11.95 -0.36
N LEU A 424 -2.36 12.07 0.57
CA LEU A 424 -2.62 12.26 2.00
C LEU A 424 -3.35 13.60 2.24
N ALA A 425 -2.99 14.67 1.52
CA ALA A 425 -3.67 15.96 1.63
C ALA A 425 -5.14 15.88 1.20
N ALA A 426 -5.44 15.09 0.16
CA ALA A 426 -6.82 14.83 -0.26
C ALA A 426 -7.68 14.21 0.85
N THR A 427 -7.09 13.42 1.76
CA THR A 427 -7.83 12.81 2.88
C THR A 427 -8.37 13.84 3.90
N LEU A 428 -7.90 15.08 3.84
CA LEU A 428 -8.41 16.18 4.67
C LEU A 428 -9.78 16.70 4.20
N GLY A 429 -10.28 16.23 3.06
CA GLY A 429 -11.60 16.59 2.53
C GLY A 429 -11.71 18.07 2.19
N GLU A 430 -12.81 18.72 2.61
CA GLU A 430 -13.11 20.11 2.22
C GLU A 430 -11.98 21.10 2.53
N ALA A 431 -11.24 20.89 3.62
CA ALA A 431 -10.11 21.74 4.01
C ALA A 431 -8.97 21.76 2.99
N PHE A 432 -8.82 20.69 2.19
CA PHE A 432 -7.88 20.64 1.08
C PHE A 432 -8.53 21.16 -0.21
N PHE A 433 -9.66 20.56 -0.61
CA PHE A 433 -10.26 20.80 -1.92
C PHE A 433 -10.79 22.23 -2.12
N ARG A 434 -11.15 22.96 -1.04
CA ARG A 434 -11.61 24.35 -1.11
C ARG A 434 -10.49 25.38 -0.90
N CYS A 435 -9.37 25.00 -0.31
CA CYS A 435 -8.30 25.94 0.06
C CYS A 435 -7.08 25.89 -0.86
N ILE A 436 -6.93 24.81 -1.64
CA ILE A 436 -5.85 24.64 -2.61
C ILE A 436 -6.39 24.84 -4.03
N ASP A 437 -5.61 25.51 -4.88
CA ASP A 437 -5.93 25.65 -6.30
C ASP A 437 -5.82 24.30 -7.02
N GLY A 438 -6.96 23.69 -7.33
CA GLY A 438 -7.03 22.43 -8.05
C GLY A 438 -6.42 22.48 -9.43
N SER A 439 -6.46 23.63 -10.11
CA SER A 439 -5.90 23.78 -11.46
C SER A 439 -4.39 23.59 -11.45
N SER A 440 -3.69 24.20 -10.48
CA SER A 440 -2.25 24.03 -10.29
C SER A 440 -1.86 22.58 -9.97
N VAL A 441 -2.65 21.89 -9.14
CA VAL A 441 -2.40 20.47 -8.81
C VAL A 441 -2.58 19.59 -10.04
N ILE A 442 -3.70 19.74 -10.75
CA ILE A 442 -4.00 18.95 -11.95
C ILE A 442 -2.96 19.19 -13.03
N LEU A 443 -2.62 20.46 -13.29
CA LEU A 443 -1.56 20.80 -14.24
C LEU A 443 -0.25 20.09 -13.89
N ALA A 444 0.16 20.13 -12.62
CA ALA A 444 1.42 19.53 -12.21
C ALA A 444 1.49 18.02 -12.40
N LEU A 445 0.37 17.32 -12.19
CA LEU A 445 0.29 15.87 -12.33
C LEU A 445 0.09 15.46 -13.79
N MET A 446 -0.68 16.20 -14.58
CA MET A 446 -1.17 15.75 -15.89
C MET A 446 -0.39 16.30 -17.10
N GLU A 447 0.35 17.41 -16.95
CA GLU A 447 1.02 18.11 -18.07
C GLU A 447 1.87 17.20 -18.96
N ASN A 448 2.60 16.26 -18.36
CA ASN A 448 3.50 15.34 -19.07
C ASN A 448 3.05 13.87 -18.96
N VAL A 449 1.77 13.60 -18.70
CA VAL A 449 1.27 12.23 -18.46
C VAL A 449 1.54 11.27 -19.62
N GLN A 450 1.54 11.77 -20.86
CA GLN A 450 1.66 10.96 -22.08
C GLN A 450 3.07 10.39 -22.32
N VAL A 451 4.08 10.98 -21.69
CA VAL A 451 5.49 10.57 -21.84
C VAL A 451 6.01 9.80 -20.63
N MET A 452 5.16 9.58 -19.62
CA MET A 452 5.54 8.84 -18.42
C MET A 452 5.66 7.33 -18.69
N GLU A 453 6.65 6.72 -18.05
CA GLU A 453 6.80 5.26 -17.99
C GLU A 453 5.66 4.62 -17.19
N PHE A 454 5.35 3.34 -17.46
CA PHE A 454 4.22 2.64 -16.83
C PHE A 454 4.38 2.56 -15.31
N ARG A 455 5.61 2.35 -14.81
CA ARG A 455 5.86 2.36 -13.37
C ARG A 455 5.56 3.72 -12.72
N HIS A 456 5.78 4.83 -13.44
CA HIS A 456 5.49 6.18 -12.93
C HIS A 456 3.99 6.45 -12.92
N LEU A 457 3.30 6.11 -14.01
CA LEU A 457 1.84 6.24 -14.12
C LEU A 457 1.12 5.42 -13.05
N ARG A 458 1.58 4.19 -12.81
CA ARG A 458 1.07 3.35 -11.74
C ARG A 458 1.19 4.05 -10.37
N GLN A 459 2.37 4.54 -10.02
CA GLN A 459 2.58 5.20 -8.71
C GLN A 459 1.78 6.50 -8.59
N LEU A 460 1.71 7.30 -9.66
CA LEU A 460 0.87 8.50 -9.72
C LEU A 460 -0.60 8.18 -9.44
N MET A 461 -1.13 7.15 -10.12
CA MET A 461 -2.51 6.74 -9.94
C MET A 461 -2.77 6.23 -8.53
N HIS A 462 -1.90 5.36 -8.03
CA HIS A 462 -2.03 4.73 -6.73
C HIS A 462 -1.96 5.73 -5.57
N LEU A 463 -0.93 6.59 -5.58
CA LEU A 463 -0.60 7.46 -4.45
C LEU A 463 -1.35 8.79 -4.49
N ALA A 464 -1.65 9.35 -5.66
CA ALA A 464 -2.30 10.66 -5.77
C ALA A 464 -3.72 10.59 -6.35
N VAL A 465 -3.93 9.94 -7.50
CA VAL A 465 -5.22 9.99 -8.22
C VAL A 465 -6.32 9.29 -7.44
N VAL A 466 -6.06 8.07 -6.95
CA VAL A 466 -7.05 7.29 -6.20
C VAL A 466 -7.54 8.06 -4.96
N PRO A 467 -6.68 8.59 -4.07
CA PRO A 467 -7.13 9.43 -2.97
C PRO A 467 -7.85 10.71 -3.42
N LEU A 468 -7.36 11.41 -4.45
CA LEU A 468 -8.00 12.63 -4.96
C LEU A 468 -9.43 12.35 -5.42
N VAL A 469 -9.66 11.29 -6.18
CA VAL A 469 -11.00 10.89 -6.63
C VAL A 469 -11.87 10.44 -5.45
N LYS A 470 -11.31 9.64 -4.53
CA LYS A 470 -12.06 9.04 -3.42
C LYS A 470 -12.57 10.05 -2.40
N TYR A 471 -11.82 11.14 -2.15
CA TYR A 471 -12.15 12.12 -1.11
C TYR A 471 -12.68 13.45 -1.66
N CYS A 472 -12.78 13.61 -2.98
CA CYS A 472 -13.30 14.84 -3.59
C CYS A 472 -14.80 15.03 -3.32
N PRO A 473 -15.21 16.17 -2.73
CA PRO A 473 -16.62 16.54 -2.57
C PRO A 473 -17.35 16.61 -3.91
N ALA A 474 -18.64 16.26 -3.92
CA ALA A 474 -19.43 16.16 -5.15
C ALA A 474 -19.54 17.48 -5.92
N GLU A 475 -19.56 18.61 -5.20
CA GLU A 475 -19.61 19.95 -5.79
C GLU A 475 -18.35 20.32 -6.59
N LEU A 476 -17.25 19.60 -6.34
CA LEU A 476 -15.92 19.90 -6.89
C LEU A 476 -15.45 18.87 -7.92
N TRP A 477 -16.28 17.86 -8.24
CA TRP A 477 -15.95 16.83 -9.24
C TRP A 477 -15.60 17.40 -10.61
N GLN A 478 -16.23 18.49 -11.04
CA GLN A 478 -15.92 19.10 -12.34
C GLN A 478 -14.51 19.70 -12.37
N ILE A 479 -14.11 20.40 -11.31
CA ILE A 479 -12.81 21.06 -11.25
C ILE A 479 -11.71 20.03 -11.07
N TRP A 480 -11.92 19.07 -10.17
CA TRP A 480 -10.90 18.10 -9.78
C TRP A 480 -10.98 16.80 -10.57
N THR A 481 -12.09 16.08 -10.45
CA THR A 481 -12.19 14.70 -10.91
C THR A 481 -12.19 14.59 -12.44
N ALA A 482 -12.97 15.42 -13.14
CA ALA A 482 -13.03 15.38 -14.61
C ALA A 482 -11.68 15.73 -15.26
N ASN A 483 -11.07 16.84 -14.84
CA ASN A 483 -9.79 17.31 -15.39
C ASN A 483 -8.61 16.40 -15.04
N LEU A 484 -8.69 15.65 -13.93
CA LEU A 484 -7.70 14.67 -13.53
C LEU A 484 -7.84 13.36 -14.33
N LEU A 485 -9.07 12.87 -14.51
CA LEU A 485 -9.31 11.55 -15.12
C LEU A 485 -9.22 11.57 -16.65
N GLN A 486 -9.59 12.68 -17.30
CA GLN A 486 -9.60 12.75 -18.76
C GLN A 486 -8.23 12.43 -19.38
N PRO A 487 -7.12 13.10 -19.00
CA PRO A 487 -5.82 12.83 -19.61
C PRO A 487 -5.33 11.41 -19.33
N ILE A 488 -5.60 10.89 -18.12
CA ILE A 488 -5.22 9.55 -17.68
C ILE A 488 -5.92 8.50 -18.53
N PHE A 489 -7.26 8.54 -18.63
CA PHE A 489 -7.98 7.49 -19.35
C PHE A 489 -7.74 7.56 -20.85
N VAL A 490 -7.60 8.74 -21.43
CA VAL A 490 -7.23 8.87 -22.87
C VAL A 490 -5.88 8.21 -23.12
N HIS A 491 -4.86 8.56 -22.34
CA HIS A 491 -3.52 8.00 -22.53
C HIS A 491 -3.47 6.50 -22.22
N CYS A 492 -4.02 6.08 -21.08
CA CYS A 492 -3.99 4.68 -20.67
C CYS A 492 -4.76 3.78 -21.62
N GLN A 493 -5.91 4.22 -22.17
CA GLN A 493 -6.64 3.41 -23.15
C GLN A 493 -5.76 3.12 -24.38
N GLN A 494 -5.10 4.13 -24.93
CA GLN A 494 -4.23 3.97 -26.10
C GLN A 494 -2.98 3.12 -25.79
N ALA A 495 -2.33 3.39 -24.66
CA ALA A 495 -1.11 2.69 -24.27
C ALA A 495 -1.35 1.21 -23.94
N LEU A 496 -2.45 0.91 -23.23
CA LEU A 496 -2.83 -0.46 -22.89
C LEU A 496 -3.28 -1.23 -24.14
N ASP A 497 -4.12 -0.64 -24.99
CA ASP A 497 -4.55 -1.28 -26.24
C ASP A 497 -3.36 -1.66 -27.13
N TYR A 498 -2.42 -0.72 -27.33
CA TYR A 498 -1.19 -0.99 -28.08
C TYR A 498 -0.36 -2.12 -27.47
N SER A 499 -0.10 -2.04 -26.16
CA SER A 499 0.80 -2.97 -25.46
C SER A 499 0.22 -4.37 -25.34
N TRP A 500 -1.09 -4.49 -25.05
CA TRP A 500 -1.80 -5.77 -25.03
C TRP A 500 -1.91 -6.36 -26.43
N SER A 501 -2.22 -5.55 -27.44
CA SER A 501 -2.25 -6.02 -28.83
C SER A 501 -0.88 -6.54 -29.28
N SER A 502 0.20 -5.84 -28.93
CA SER A 502 1.57 -6.26 -29.21
C SER A 502 1.92 -7.55 -28.45
N LEU A 503 1.56 -7.66 -27.16
CA LEU A 503 1.80 -8.87 -26.38
C LEU A 503 1.06 -10.09 -26.96
N LEU A 504 -0.22 -9.94 -27.29
CA LEU A 504 -1.06 -11.02 -27.80
C LEU A 504 -0.69 -11.47 -29.22
N ARG A 505 -0.16 -10.58 -30.06
CA ARG A 505 0.18 -10.89 -31.46
C ARG A 505 1.64 -11.22 -31.68
N GLU A 506 2.55 -10.54 -30.98
CA GLU A 506 4.00 -10.60 -31.20
C GLU A 506 4.75 -11.21 -30.01
N GLY A 507 4.09 -11.45 -28.87
CA GLY A 507 4.73 -11.96 -27.65
C GLY A 507 5.50 -10.90 -26.85
N ARG A 508 5.41 -9.61 -27.24
CA ARG A 508 6.14 -8.52 -26.58
C ARG A 508 5.23 -7.35 -26.26
N ALA A 509 5.21 -6.90 -25.00
CA ALA A 509 4.35 -5.80 -24.58
C ALA A 509 4.88 -4.42 -25.00
N LYS A 510 6.19 -4.26 -25.25
CA LYS A 510 6.80 -3.00 -25.75
C LYS A 510 6.44 -1.78 -24.89
N VAL A 511 6.56 -1.92 -23.58
CA VAL A 511 6.28 -0.83 -22.63
C VAL A 511 7.32 0.31 -22.76
N PRO A 512 6.98 1.56 -22.38
CA PRO A 512 7.90 2.70 -22.49
C PRO A 512 9.07 2.69 -21.49
N ASP A 513 9.05 1.83 -20.47
CA ASP A 513 10.05 1.77 -19.41
C ASP A 513 11.44 1.36 -19.93
N SER A 514 12.49 2.05 -19.46
CA SER A 514 13.87 1.72 -19.79
C SER A 514 14.50 0.72 -18.82
N PHE A 515 14.87 -0.45 -19.32
CA PHE A 515 15.53 -1.51 -18.53
C PHE A 515 17.08 -1.41 -18.47
N GLY A 516 17.67 -0.38 -19.07
CA GLY A 516 19.13 -0.26 -19.19
C GLY A 516 19.73 -1.25 -20.20
N ASN A 517 21.05 -1.45 -20.15
CA ASN A 517 21.74 -2.33 -21.09
C ASN A 517 21.67 -3.80 -20.65
N LEU A 518 20.83 -4.61 -21.31
CA LEU A 518 20.57 -6.01 -20.99
C LEU A 518 21.02 -6.95 -22.13
N SER A 519 22.27 -6.83 -22.55
CA SER A 519 22.88 -7.66 -23.61
C SER A 519 22.63 -9.16 -23.36
N GLY A 520 21.86 -9.81 -24.24
CA GLY A 520 21.67 -11.28 -24.23
C GLY A 520 20.55 -11.83 -23.34
N SER A 521 19.61 -11.00 -22.86
CA SER A 521 18.56 -11.42 -21.92
C SER A 521 17.12 -11.07 -22.36
N GLU A 522 16.77 -11.33 -23.62
CA GLU A 522 15.48 -10.97 -24.22
C GLU A 522 14.25 -11.51 -23.45
N LEU A 523 14.33 -12.76 -22.96
CA LEU A 523 13.24 -13.37 -22.18
C LEU A 523 12.99 -12.65 -20.84
N LYS A 524 14.04 -12.17 -20.17
CA LYS A 524 13.85 -11.38 -18.93
C LYS A 524 13.16 -10.05 -19.25
N VAL A 525 13.51 -9.43 -20.37
CA VAL A 525 12.87 -8.18 -20.81
C VAL A 525 11.39 -8.42 -21.08
N GLU A 526 11.03 -9.46 -21.82
CA GLU A 526 9.64 -9.85 -22.08
C GLU A 526 8.83 -10.00 -20.78
N VAL A 527 9.36 -10.76 -19.81
CA VAL A 527 8.70 -10.96 -18.50
C VAL A 527 8.51 -9.64 -17.75
N MET A 528 9.52 -8.76 -17.76
CA MET A 528 9.43 -7.46 -17.10
C MET A 528 8.44 -6.52 -17.80
N GLU A 529 8.41 -6.50 -19.13
CA GLU A 529 7.45 -5.74 -19.93
C GLU A 529 6.01 -6.21 -19.64
N GLU A 530 5.76 -7.51 -19.65
CA GLU A 530 4.46 -8.09 -19.33
C GLU A 530 4.05 -7.73 -17.89
N LYS A 531 4.98 -7.82 -16.94
CA LYS A 531 4.70 -7.49 -15.53
C LYS A 531 4.30 -6.02 -15.37
N LEU A 532 4.99 -5.10 -16.04
CA LEU A 532 4.67 -3.67 -16.02
C LEU A 532 3.31 -3.38 -16.68
N LEU A 533 3.02 -4.02 -17.81
CA LEU A 533 1.73 -3.90 -18.50
C LEU A 533 0.58 -4.34 -17.59
N ARG A 534 0.71 -5.51 -16.95
CA ARG A 534 -0.29 -6.02 -16.00
C ARG A 534 -0.46 -5.11 -14.80
N ASP A 535 0.64 -4.66 -14.20
CA ASP A 535 0.61 -3.76 -13.05
C ASP A 535 -0.09 -2.42 -13.38
N LEU A 536 0.15 -1.84 -14.55
CA LEU A 536 -0.56 -0.63 -15.00
C LEU A 536 -2.05 -0.92 -15.25
N THR A 537 -2.36 -2.01 -15.97
CA THR A 537 -3.75 -2.43 -16.27
C THR A 537 -4.58 -2.56 -14.99
N ARG A 538 -4.01 -3.22 -13.98
CA ARG A 538 -4.63 -3.43 -12.66
C ARG A 538 -4.85 -2.12 -11.92
N GLU A 539 -3.96 -1.14 -12.06
CA GLU A 539 -4.11 0.15 -11.40
C GLU A 539 -5.17 1.01 -12.09
N VAL A 540 -5.25 1.01 -13.42
CA VAL A 540 -6.35 1.67 -14.15
C VAL A 540 -7.70 1.07 -13.76
N CYS A 541 -7.79 -0.25 -13.64
CA CYS A 541 -8.99 -0.92 -13.15
C CYS A 541 -9.29 -0.61 -11.68
N SER A 542 -8.26 -0.35 -10.85
CA SER A 542 -8.41 0.13 -9.47
C SER A 542 -9.06 1.51 -9.44
N VAL A 543 -8.69 2.42 -10.36
CA VAL A 543 -9.35 3.72 -10.50
C VAL A 543 -10.83 3.54 -10.89
N LEU A 544 -11.13 2.66 -11.86
CA LEU A 544 -12.52 2.34 -12.23
C LEU A 544 -13.32 1.76 -11.05
N TRP A 545 -12.71 0.90 -10.24
CA TRP A 545 -13.34 0.42 -9.00
C TRP A 545 -13.65 1.58 -8.05
N VAL A 546 -12.70 2.49 -7.82
CA VAL A 546 -12.93 3.66 -6.94
C VAL A 546 -14.14 4.47 -7.41
N LEU A 547 -14.29 4.67 -8.72
CA LEU A 547 -15.43 5.37 -9.31
C LEU A 547 -16.77 4.67 -9.06
N ALA A 548 -16.75 3.35 -8.79
CA ALA A 548 -17.90 2.51 -8.51
C ALA A 548 -18.19 2.31 -7.02
N LEU A 549 -17.39 2.90 -6.11
CA LEU A 549 -17.59 2.70 -4.67
C LEU A 549 -19.00 3.12 -4.25
N PRO A 550 -19.72 2.30 -3.46
CA PRO A 550 -21.08 2.64 -3.03
C PRO A 550 -21.19 3.99 -2.31
N GLY A 551 -20.16 4.35 -1.53
CA GLY A 551 -20.10 5.64 -0.83
C GLY A 551 -20.04 6.86 -1.76
N LEU A 552 -19.53 6.71 -2.98
CA LEU A 552 -19.49 7.76 -4.01
C LEU A 552 -20.67 7.67 -4.99
N ASN A 553 -21.53 6.67 -4.82
CA ASN A 553 -22.66 6.38 -5.70
C ASN A 553 -23.96 6.13 -4.92
N SER A 554 -24.15 6.88 -3.82
CA SER A 554 -25.32 6.77 -2.96
C SER A 554 -26.65 7.06 -3.67
N GLY A 555 -26.62 7.80 -4.79
CA GLY A 555 -27.78 8.06 -5.62
C GLY A 555 -28.21 6.90 -6.53
N LEU A 556 -27.39 5.87 -6.70
CA LEU A 556 -27.75 4.71 -7.51
C LEU A 556 -28.72 3.80 -6.73
N PRO A 557 -29.92 3.49 -7.27
CA PRO A 557 -30.83 2.56 -6.64
C PRO A 557 -30.25 1.13 -6.65
N SER A 558 -30.69 0.31 -5.69
CA SER A 558 -30.43 -1.14 -5.76
C SER A 558 -31.28 -1.77 -6.86
N LEU A 559 -30.75 -2.78 -7.55
CA LEU A 559 -31.50 -3.50 -8.59
C LEU A 559 -32.76 -4.19 -8.03
N GLU A 560 -32.74 -4.62 -6.77
CA GLU A 560 -33.90 -5.20 -6.10
C GLU A 560 -35.05 -4.19 -5.91
N GLN A 561 -34.73 -2.91 -5.65
CA GLN A 561 -35.73 -1.83 -5.57
C GLN A 561 -36.32 -1.47 -6.93
N LEU A 562 -35.58 -1.71 -8.02
CA LEU A 562 -36.02 -1.45 -9.38
C LEU A 562 -36.99 -2.51 -9.90
N GLY A 563 -36.96 -3.73 -9.34
CA GLY A 563 -37.88 -4.84 -9.61
C GLY A 563 -37.76 -5.42 -11.03
N PRO A 564 -37.84 -6.74 -11.21
CA PRO A 564 -38.11 -7.31 -12.53
C PRO A 564 -39.61 -7.19 -12.82
N VAL A 565 -39.95 -6.65 -13.99
CA VAL A 565 -41.28 -6.76 -14.64
C VAL A 565 -42.39 -5.80 -14.12
N ASN A 566 -42.82 -4.90 -15.02
CA ASN A 566 -44.17 -4.30 -15.12
C ASN A 566 -44.72 -3.33 -14.04
N ARG A 567 -43.93 -2.62 -13.23
CA ARG A 567 -44.53 -1.62 -12.32
C ARG A 567 -44.08 -0.16 -12.38
N ILE A 568 -43.04 0.23 -13.11
CA ILE A 568 -42.62 1.64 -13.06
C ILE A 568 -42.04 2.14 -14.39
N ASP A 569 -42.91 2.40 -15.37
CA ASP A 569 -42.59 3.38 -16.43
C ASP A 569 -42.55 4.83 -15.87
N SER A 570 -42.88 5.04 -14.59
CA SER A 570 -43.02 6.35 -13.95
C SER A 570 -41.78 6.87 -13.18
N SER A 571 -40.59 6.26 -13.28
CA SER A 571 -39.43 6.70 -12.47
C SER A 571 -38.06 6.72 -13.16
N LEU A 572 -37.96 6.54 -14.48
CA LEU A 572 -36.68 6.73 -15.17
C LEU A 572 -36.26 8.19 -15.04
N LYS A 573 -35.08 8.43 -14.48
CA LYS A 573 -34.55 9.79 -14.32
C LYS A 573 -33.63 10.14 -15.49
N SER A 574 -33.47 11.43 -15.74
CA SER A 574 -32.42 11.90 -16.65
C SER A 574 -31.04 11.63 -16.03
N LEU A 575 -30.02 11.46 -16.87
CA LEU A 575 -28.66 11.18 -16.40
C LEU A 575 -28.11 12.32 -15.50
N GLU A 576 -28.51 13.56 -15.79
CA GLU A 576 -28.16 14.76 -15.04
C GLU A 576 -28.61 14.69 -13.57
N SER A 577 -29.70 13.98 -13.28
CA SER A 577 -30.18 13.82 -11.90
C SER A 577 -29.23 13.02 -11.00
N PHE A 578 -28.33 12.23 -11.60
CA PHE A 578 -27.32 11.44 -10.90
C PHE A 578 -25.99 12.19 -10.74
N ALA A 579 -25.79 13.32 -11.42
CA ALA A 579 -24.50 14.02 -11.50
C ALA A 579 -23.91 14.47 -10.15
N SER A 580 -24.75 14.69 -9.13
CA SER A 580 -24.34 15.13 -7.80
C SER A 580 -24.37 14.02 -6.74
N SER A 581 -24.93 12.86 -7.06
CA SER A 581 -25.16 11.75 -6.12
C SER A 581 -24.50 10.43 -6.55
N SER A 582 -24.01 10.37 -7.79
CA SER A 582 -23.26 9.26 -8.35
C SER A 582 -22.09 9.75 -9.17
N LEU A 583 -20.89 9.38 -8.73
CA LEU A 583 -19.66 9.67 -9.45
C LEU A 583 -19.61 8.94 -10.80
N THR A 584 -20.18 7.73 -10.89
CA THR A 584 -20.35 7.03 -12.18
C THR A 584 -21.31 7.79 -13.09
N GLY A 585 -22.43 8.30 -12.57
CA GLY A 585 -23.36 9.15 -13.32
C GLY A 585 -22.71 10.45 -13.81
N PHE A 586 -21.95 11.12 -12.94
CA PHE A 586 -21.15 12.30 -13.28
C PHE A 586 -20.13 12.01 -14.39
N LEU A 587 -19.41 10.89 -14.31
CA LEU A 587 -18.45 10.48 -15.33
C LEU A 587 -19.14 10.32 -16.68
N MET A 588 -20.30 9.66 -16.74
CA MET A 588 -21.05 9.43 -17.98
C MET A 588 -21.56 10.71 -18.66
N LEU A 589 -21.67 11.83 -17.93
CA LEU A 589 -21.97 13.14 -18.52
C LEU A 589 -20.74 13.77 -19.20
N ASN A 590 -19.54 13.39 -18.77
CA ASN A 590 -18.27 13.88 -19.29
C ASN A 590 -17.75 12.95 -20.40
N VAL A 591 -18.35 13.05 -21.60
CA VAL A 591 -18.11 12.14 -22.74
C VAL A 591 -16.62 11.92 -23.06
N GLY A 592 -15.80 12.98 -23.01
CA GLY A 592 -14.36 12.89 -23.28
C GLY A 592 -13.59 12.01 -22.28
N THR A 593 -14.12 11.83 -21.07
CA THR A 593 -13.55 10.96 -20.03
C THR A 593 -14.24 9.60 -20.00
N ALA A 594 -15.57 9.58 -20.19
CA ALA A 594 -16.37 8.37 -20.18
C ALA A 594 -15.96 7.40 -21.30
N LEU A 595 -15.78 7.89 -22.54
CA LEU A 595 -15.56 7.01 -23.68
C LEU A 595 -14.28 6.16 -23.55
N PRO A 596 -13.10 6.71 -23.22
CA PRO A 596 -11.92 5.89 -22.97
C PRO A 596 -12.08 4.93 -21.78
N ALA A 597 -12.76 5.34 -20.70
CA ALA A 597 -13.03 4.47 -19.55
C ALA A 597 -13.93 3.28 -19.91
N LEU A 598 -14.97 3.50 -20.72
CA LEU A 598 -15.87 2.46 -21.22
C LEU A 598 -15.14 1.49 -22.18
N ARG A 599 -14.23 1.99 -23.03
CA ARG A 599 -13.38 1.16 -23.88
C ARG A 599 -12.48 0.24 -23.08
N ILE A 600 -11.75 0.79 -22.10
CA ILE A 600 -10.92 -0.02 -21.18
C ILE A 600 -11.77 -1.09 -20.48
N THR A 601 -12.99 -0.73 -20.05
CA THR A 601 -13.91 -1.64 -19.36
C THR A 601 -14.30 -2.84 -20.24
N VAL A 602 -14.44 -2.65 -21.55
CA VAL A 602 -14.75 -3.72 -22.51
C VAL A 602 -13.50 -4.53 -22.85
N GLU A 603 -12.39 -3.85 -23.17
CA GLU A 603 -11.14 -4.47 -23.61
C GLU A 603 -10.52 -5.39 -22.55
N VAL A 604 -10.66 -5.06 -21.25
CA VAL A 604 -10.08 -5.83 -20.14
C VAL A 604 -10.53 -7.29 -20.10
N PHE A 605 -11.73 -7.62 -20.60
CA PHE A 605 -12.22 -9.00 -20.65
C PHE A 605 -11.50 -9.85 -21.70
N SER A 606 -10.88 -9.21 -22.69
CA SER A 606 -10.02 -9.86 -23.68
C SER A 606 -8.57 -10.00 -23.22
N TRP A 607 -8.14 -9.17 -22.26
CA TRP A 607 -6.80 -9.21 -21.70
C TRP A 607 -6.66 -10.38 -20.72
N THR A 608 -5.55 -11.11 -20.78
CA THR A 608 -5.35 -12.34 -19.98
C THR A 608 -4.95 -12.04 -18.53
N ASP A 609 -5.65 -11.13 -17.83
CA ASP A 609 -5.38 -10.72 -16.44
C ASP A 609 -6.63 -10.75 -15.55
N SER A 610 -6.82 -11.83 -14.80
CA SER A 610 -7.99 -12.00 -13.94
C SER A 610 -8.05 -11.04 -12.74
N GLU A 611 -6.91 -10.49 -12.29
CA GLU A 611 -6.90 -9.49 -11.22
C GLU A 611 -7.46 -8.15 -11.72
N ALA A 612 -7.15 -7.77 -12.96
CA ALA A 612 -7.73 -6.60 -13.60
C ALA A 612 -9.25 -6.75 -13.77
N VAL A 613 -9.72 -7.93 -14.22
CA VAL A 613 -11.14 -8.25 -14.33
C VAL A 613 -11.83 -8.20 -12.96
N THR A 614 -11.18 -8.71 -11.90
CA THR A 614 -11.73 -8.61 -10.53
C THR A 614 -11.99 -7.16 -10.12
N LYS A 615 -11.07 -6.25 -10.46
CA LYS A 615 -11.17 -4.82 -10.12
C LYS A 615 -12.21 -4.08 -10.98
N VAL A 616 -12.45 -4.49 -12.22
CA VAL A 616 -13.41 -3.80 -13.11
C VAL A 616 -14.88 -4.18 -12.85
N ILE A 617 -15.14 -5.35 -12.27
CA ILE A 617 -16.51 -5.88 -12.03
C ILE A 617 -17.41 -4.89 -11.27
N PRO A 618 -16.97 -4.26 -10.15
CA PRO A 618 -17.79 -3.25 -9.46
C PRO A 618 -18.22 -2.09 -10.36
N PHE A 619 -17.35 -1.64 -11.26
CA PHE A 619 -17.66 -0.58 -12.21
C PHE A 619 -18.68 -1.04 -13.26
N CYS A 620 -18.56 -2.28 -13.76
CA CYS A 620 -19.57 -2.89 -14.63
C CYS A 620 -20.95 -2.92 -13.94
N GLY A 621 -21.00 -3.31 -12.66
CA GLY A 621 -22.23 -3.29 -11.86
C GLY A 621 -22.83 -1.88 -11.75
N ALA A 622 -22.02 -0.87 -11.45
CA ALA A 622 -22.46 0.53 -11.39
C ALA A 622 -23.03 1.02 -12.73
N LEU A 623 -22.40 0.65 -13.86
CA LEU A 623 -22.90 0.96 -15.20
C LEU A 623 -24.24 0.28 -15.49
N ILE A 624 -24.42 -0.98 -15.09
CA ILE A 624 -25.70 -1.70 -15.24
C ILE A 624 -26.79 -1.00 -14.44
N HIS A 625 -26.54 -0.69 -13.16
CA HIS A 625 -27.51 0.02 -12.32
C HIS A 625 -27.91 1.38 -12.93
N LEU A 626 -26.93 2.13 -13.42
CA LEU A 626 -27.17 3.42 -14.07
C LEU A 626 -27.94 3.27 -15.39
N ALA A 627 -27.63 2.27 -16.22
CA ALA A 627 -28.35 1.99 -17.46
C ALA A 627 -29.82 1.59 -17.20
N VAL A 628 -30.09 0.85 -16.13
CA VAL A 628 -31.46 0.45 -15.74
C VAL A 628 -32.26 1.63 -15.19
N ALA A 629 -31.61 2.55 -14.46
CA ALA A 629 -32.25 3.67 -13.79
C ALA A 629 -32.43 4.94 -14.65
N THR A 630 -31.68 5.05 -15.75
CA THR A 630 -31.69 6.23 -16.63
C THR A 630 -32.50 6.01 -17.91
N ASN A 631 -32.96 7.10 -18.53
CA ASN A 631 -33.61 7.06 -19.84
C ASN A 631 -32.63 7.10 -21.03
N ARG A 632 -31.31 7.21 -20.80
CA ARG A 632 -30.27 7.30 -21.84
C ARG A 632 -30.22 6.04 -22.69
N ALA A 633 -30.55 6.18 -23.98
CA ALA A 633 -30.54 5.05 -24.91
C ALA A 633 -29.12 4.58 -25.23
N GLU A 634 -28.15 5.49 -25.38
CA GLU A 634 -26.78 5.12 -25.74
C GLU A 634 -26.10 4.27 -24.66
N LEU A 635 -26.37 4.61 -23.38
CA LEU A 635 -25.84 3.84 -22.25
C LEU A 635 -26.48 2.44 -22.16
N ARG A 636 -27.80 2.35 -22.40
CA ARG A 636 -28.51 1.06 -22.45
C ARG A 636 -28.00 0.19 -23.58
N GLN A 637 -27.80 0.75 -24.77
CA GLN A 637 -27.23 0.06 -25.92
C GLN A 637 -25.80 -0.43 -25.63
N PHE A 638 -24.96 0.43 -25.05
CA PHE A 638 -23.59 0.04 -24.67
C PHE A 638 -23.58 -1.12 -23.66
N VAL A 639 -24.39 -1.04 -22.60
CA VAL A 639 -24.45 -2.10 -21.58
C VAL A 639 -25.05 -3.39 -22.14
N GLY A 640 -26.14 -3.28 -22.91
CA GLY A 640 -26.87 -4.42 -23.46
C GLY A 640 -26.15 -5.11 -24.63
N ASN A 641 -25.29 -4.39 -25.36
CA ASN A 641 -24.55 -4.93 -26.49
C ASN A 641 -23.05 -5.13 -26.17
N ASP A 642 -22.29 -4.04 -26.05
CA ASP A 642 -20.83 -4.07 -26.03
C ASP A 642 -20.32 -4.69 -24.73
N LEU A 643 -20.80 -4.21 -23.58
CA LEU A 643 -20.41 -4.74 -22.27
C LEU A 643 -20.87 -6.20 -22.12
N PHE A 644 -22.11 -6.51 -22.51
CA PHE A 644 -22.64 -7.87 -22.40
C PHE A 644 -21.83 -8.87 -23.24
N SER A 645 -21.55 -8.54 -24.49
CA SER A 645 -20.72 -9.36 -25.38
C SER A 645 -19.32 -9.55 -24.82
N SER A 646 -18.73 -8.49 -24.27
CA SER A 646 -17.38 -8.51 -23.70
C SER A 646 -17.29 -9.40 -22.45
N ILE A 647 -18.29 -9.36 -21.57
CA ILE A 647 -18.35 -10.25 -20.39
C ILE A 647 -18.46 -11.72 -20.83
N ILE A 648 -19.28 -12.03 -21.84
CA ILE A 648 -19.40 -13.39 -22.41
C ILE A 648 -18.06 -13.82 -23.03
N GLN A 649 -17.38 -12.95 -23.77
CA GLN A 649 -16.05 -13.22 -24.30
C GLN A 649 -15.04 -13.46 -23.16
N GLY A 650 -15.12 -12.69 -22.07
CA GLY A 650 -14.28 -12.88 -20.88
C GLY A 650 -14.43 -14.24 -20.22
N LEU A 651 -15.62 -14.87 -20.31
CA LEU A 651 -15.85 -16.26 -19.86
C LEU A 651 -15.14 -17.30 -20.75
N SER A 652 -14.67 -16.92 -21.93
CA SER A 652 -13.84 -17.79 -22.80
C SER A 652 -12.37 -17.83 -22.37
N VAL A 653 -11.93 -16.92 -21.48
CA VAL A 653 -10.57 -16.85 -20.96
C VAL A 653 -10.44 -17.71 -19.70
N GLU A 654 -9.58 -18.72 -19.71
CA GLU A 654 -9.44 -19.69 -18.61
C GLU A 654 -9.05 -19.06 -17.27
N LEU A 655 -8.20 -18.03 -17.28
CA LEU A 655 -7.77 -17.32 -16.07
C LEU A 655 -8.93 -16.67 -15.30
N ASN A 656 -10.04 -16.37 -15.98
CA ASN A 656 -11.23 -15.76 -15.38
C ASN A 656 -12.12 -16.76 -14.64
N ALA A 657 -11.74 -18.04 -14.54
CA ALA A 657 -12.49 -19.04 -13.79
C ALA A 657 -12.75 -18.64 -12.33
N VAL A 658 -11.81 -17.95 -11.68
CA VAL A 658 -11.93 -17.47 -10.29
C VAL A 658 -13.07 -16.46 -10.11
N VAL A 659 -13.33 -15.64 -11.12
CA VAL A 659 -14.39 -14.60 -11.11
C VAL A 659 -15.60 -14.98 -11.96
N SER A 660 -15.65 -16.22 -12.45
CA SER A 660 -16.68 -16.66 -13.39
C SER A 660 -18.09 -16.56 -12.81
N ALA A 661 -18.22 -16.73 -11.50
CA ALA A 661 -19.49 -16.58 -10.81
C ALA A 661 -19.99 -15.13 -10.90
N GLU A 662 -19.14 -14.15 -10.63
CA GLU A 662 -19.45 -12.72 -10.70
C GLU A 662 -19.80 -12.31 -12.13
N LEU A 663 -19.04 -12.79 -13.13
CA LEU A 663 -19.33 -12.53 -14.55
C LEU A 663 -20.70 -13.06 -14.98
N ILE A 664 -21.07 -14.29 -14.59
CA ILE A 664 -22.43 -14.82 -14.84
C ILE A 664 -23.49 -13.97 -14.11
N GLY A 665 -23.16 -13.47 -12.92
CA GLY A 665 -24.02 -12.54 -12.17
C GLY A 665 -24.33 -11.28 -12.98
N LEU A 666 -23.30 -10.64 -13.54
CA LEU A 666 -23.45 -9.46 -14.41
C LEU A 666 -24.26 -9.79 -15.68
N CYS A 667 -23.98 -10.92 -16.34
CA CYS A 667 -24.79 -11.38 -17.49
C CYS A 667 -26.28 -11.51 -17.13
N ARG A 668 -26.57 -12.12 -15.97
CA ARG A 668 -27.94 -12.27 -15.47
C ARG A 668 -28.59 -10.92 -15.19
N GLU A 669 -27.88 -9.97 -14.59
CA GLU A 669 -28.40 -8.64 -14.32
C GLU A 669 -28.70 -7.85 -15.60
N ILE A 670 -27.78 -7.86 -16.57
CA ILE A 670 -27.99 -7.25 -17.89
C ILE A 670 -29.25 -7.82 -18.54
N TYR A 671 -29.34 -9.15 -18.65
CA TYR A 671 -30.46 -9.77 -19.32
C TYR A 671 -31.79 -9.49 -18.59
N LEU A 672 -31.85 -9.69 -17.27
CA LEU A 672 -33.08 -9.58 -16.52
C LEU A 672 -33.65 -8.15 -16.50
N TYR A 673 -32.79 -7.13 -16.42
CA TYR A 673 -33.24 -5.75 -16.20
C TYR A 673 -33.25 -4.89 -17.48
N LEU A 674 -32.59 -5.32 -18.56
CA LEU A 674 -32.53 -4.56 -19.81
C LEU A 674 -33.24 -5.21 -21.00
N SER A 675 -33.46 -6.53 -21.03
CA SER A 675 -34.00 -7.20 -22.23
C SER A 675 -35.42 -6.79 -22.64
N ASP A 676 -36.20 -6.25 -21.70
CA ASP A 676 -37.53 -5.71 -21.98
C ASP A 676 -37.48 -4.22 -22.39
N LYS A 677 -36.40 -3.53 -22.05
CA LYS A 677 -36.20 -2.09 -22.31
C LYS A 677 -35.40 -1.83 -23.58
N ASP A 678 -34.63 -2.81 -24.03
CA ASP A 678 -33.74 -2.74 -25.17
C ASP A 678 -33.61 -4.13 -25.82
N PRO A 679 -33.70 -4.27 -27.16
CA PRO A 679 -33.56 -5.56 -27.83
C PRO A 679 -32.13 -6.11 -27.83
N ALA A 680 -31.10 -5.28 -27.56
CA ALA A 680 -29.70 -5.65 -27.69
C ALA A 680 -29.30 -6.90 -26.90
N PRO A 681 -29.68 -7.10 -25.62
CA PRO A 681 -29.30 -8.31 -24.88
C PRO A 681 -29.79 -9.60 -25.53
N LYS A 682 -31.03 -9.60 -26.08
CA LYS A 682 -31.59 -10.75 -26.80
C LYS A 682 -30.83 -10.99 -28.11
N GLN A 683 -30.49 -9.93 -28.84
CA GLN A 683 -29.71 -10.01 -30.08
C GLN A 683 -28.30 -10.56 -29.86
N VAL A 684 -27.62 -10.14 -28.78
CA VAL A 684 -26.30 -10.66 -28.40
C VAL A 684 -26.36 -12.16 -28.17
N LEU A 685 -27.31 -12.66 -27.38
CA LEU A 685 -27.44 -14.10 -27.16
C LEU A 685 -27.73 -14.86 -28.45
N LEU A 686 -28.64 -14.35 -29.29
CA LEU A 686 -28.97 -14.96 -30.59
C LEU A 686 -27.81 -14.93 -31.60
N SER A 687 -26.83 -14.05 -31.41
CA SER A 687 -25.62 -14.00 -32.25
C SER A 687 -24.57 -15.07 -31.89
N LEU A 688 -24.74 -15.78 -30.77
CA LEU A 688 -23.83 -16.83 -30.34
C LEU A 688 -23.98 -18.07 -31.24
N SER A 689 -22.86 -18.74 -31.52
CA SER A 689 -22.74 -19.74 -32.60
C SER A 689 -23.74 -20.90 -32.54
N ASP A 690 -24.15 -21.32 -31.35
CA ASP A 690 -24.95 -22.51 -31.12
C ASP A 690 -26.34 -22.19 -30.54
N MET A 691 -26.75 -20.91 -30.55
CA MET A 691 -28.02 -20.44 -29.98
C MET A 691 -29.18 -20.53 -30.98
N LYS A 692 -30.33 -21.08 -30.56
CA LYS A 692 -31.59 -21.03 -31.34
C LYS A 692 -32.64 -20.15 -30.66
N GLN A 693 -33.61 -19.68 -31.46
CA GLN A 693 -34.74 -18.89 -30.95
C GLN A 693 -35.56 -19.66 -29.89
N GLU A 694 -35.73 -20.98 -30.08
CA GLU A 694 -36.45 -21.85 -29.16
C GLU A 694 -35.76 -21.96 -27.80
N ASP A 695 -34.43 -21.99 -27.78
CA ASP A 695 -33.64 -22.06 -26.55
C ASP A 695 -33.81 -20.79 -25.71
N LEU A 696 -33.88 -19.62 -26.37
CA LEU A 696 -34.12 -18.34 -25.70
C LEU A 696 -35.53 -18.28 -25.09
N LEU A 697 -36.54 -18.77 -25.81
CA LEU A 697 -37.91 -18.82 -25.30
C LEU A 697 -38.04 -19.76 -24.10
N ALA A 698 -37.38 -20.93 -24.15
CA ALA A 698 -37.33 -21.85 -23.02
C ALA A 698 -36.62 -21.24 -21.80
N PHE A 699 -35.57 -20.45 -22.04
CA PHE A 699 -34.88 -19.72 -20.99
C PHE A 699 -35.75 -18.64 -20.35
N ASP A 700 -36.47 -17.84 -21.13
CA ASP A 700 -37.42 -16.83 -20.64
C ASP A 700 -38.52 -17.47 -19.78
N ASP A 701 -39.06 -18.61 -20.22
CA ASP A 701 -40.03 -19.40 -19.46
C ASP A 701 -39.44 -19.91 -18.12
N CYS A 702 -38.20 -20.41 -18.12
CA CYS A 702 -37.51 -20.81 -16.88
C CYS A 702 -37.29 -19.63 -15.92
N LEU A 703 -36.86 -18.48 -16.43
CA LEU A 703 -36.65 -17.27 -15.61
C LEU A 703 -37.96 -16.77 -14.99
N SER A 704 -39.08 -16.86 -15.71
CA SER A 704 -40.39 -16.43 -15.20
C SER A 704 -40.88 -17.26 -14.00
N LYS A 705 -40.36 -18.49 -13.85
CA LYS A 705 -40.78 -19.45 -12.81
C LYS A 705 -39.98 -19.35 -11.52
N THR A 706 -38.89 -18.58 -11.48
CA THR A 706 -38.06 -18.42 -10.28
C THR A 706 -37.72 -16.96 -10.00
N ALA A 707 -37.90 -16.56 -8.74
CA ALA A 707 -37.42 -15.26 -8.23
C ALA A 707 -36.04 -15.37 -7.56
N SER A 708 -35.48 -16.58 -7.44
CA SER A 708 -34.21 -16.81 -6.73
C SER A 708 -33.03 -16.36 -7.58
N PRO A 709 -32.21 -15.38 -7.12
CA PRO A 709 -31.04 -14.91 -7.88
C PRO A 709 -30.04 -16.03 -8.15
N LYS A 710 -29.94 -17.01 -7.24
CA LYS A 710 -29.05 -18.17 -7.36
C LYS A 710 -29.50 -19.11 -8.48
N GLU A 711 -30.80 -19.36 -8.60
CA GLU A 711 -31.37 -20.23 -9.64
C GLU A 711 -31.31 -19.54 -11.00
N GLN A 712 -31.66 -18.26 -11.07
CA GLN A 712 -31.55 -17.46 -12.30
C GLN A 712 -30.10 -17.42 -12.83
N LYS A 713 -29.12 -17.30 -11.93
CA LYS A 713 -27.69 -17.41 -12.26
C LYS A 713 -27.32 -18.78 -12.82
N GLN A 714 -27.90 -19.85 -12.27
CA GLN A 714 -27.68 -21.22 -12.77
C GLN A 714 -28.31 -21.43 -14.15
N HIS A 715 -29.50 -20.89 -14.40
CA HIS A 715 -30.13 -20.89 -15.71
C HIS A 715 -29.26 -20.12 -16.72
N MET A 716 -28.79 -18.91 -16.37
CA MET A 716 -27.91 -18.11 -17.23
C MET A 716 -26.63 -18.87 -17.58
N ARG A 717 -25.99 -19.51 -16.58
CA ARG A 717 -24.82 -20.38 -16.82
C ARG A 717 -25.11 -21.49 -17.83
N SER A 718 -26.25 -22.16 -17.66
CA SER A 718 -26.64 -23.30 -18.51
C SER A 718 -26.92 -22.84 -19.94
N LEU A 719 -27.58 -21.70 -20.11
CA LEU A 719 -27.84 -21.09 -21.41
C LEU A 719 -26.53 -20.73 -22.10
N LEU A 720 -25.63 -20.02 -21.43
CA LEU A 720 -24.36 -19.59 -22.03
C LEU A 720 -23.49 -20.77 -22.47
N LEU A 721 -23.47 -21.87 -21.71
CA LEU A 721 -22.77 -23.10 -22.08
C LEU A 721 -23.39 -23.74 -23.34
N LEU A 722 -24.71 -23.77 -23.44
CA LEU A 722 -25.42 -24.26 -24.62
C LEU A 722 -25.17 -23.37 -25.84
N ALA A 723 -25.33 -22.05 -25.69
CA ALA A 723 -25.23 -21.06 -26.77
C ALA A 723 -23.84 -20.96 -27.39
N THR A 724 -22.80 -21.40 -26.67
CA THR A 724 -21.40 -21.32 -27.10
C THR A 724 -20.78 -22.69 -27.39
N GLY A 725 -21.56 -23.78 -27.31
CA GLY A 725 -21.04 -25.13 -27.51
C GLY A 725 -19.96 -25.54 -26.51
N ASN A 726 -20.11 -25.15 -25.23
CA ASN A 726 -19.15 -25.37 -24.13
C ASN A 726 -17.74 -24.78 -24.34
N LYS A 727 -17.60 -23.75 -25.18
CA LYS A 727 -16.30 -23.08 -25.43
C LYS A 727 -15.87 -22.13 -24.30
N LEU A 728 -16.73 -21.86 -23.32
CA LEU A 728 -16.45 -20.99 -22.18
C LEU A 728 -15.50 -21.66 -21.17
N LYS A 729 -14.20 -21.53 -21.42
CA LYS A 729 -13.13 -22.16 -20.62
C LYS A 729 -13.17 -21.80 -19.14
N ALA A 730 -13.60 -20.59 -18.77
CA ALA A 730 -13.76 -20.19 -17.38
C ALA A 730 -14.83 -21.01 -16.63
N LEU A 731 -15.77 -21.59 -17.37
CA LEU A 731 -16.88 -22.39 -16.84
C LEU A 731 -16.66 -23.89 -16.94
N ALA A 732 -15.61 -24.33 -17.64
CA ALA A 732 -15.21 -25.72 -17.66
C ALA A 732 -14.92 -26.18 -16.22
N SER A 733 -15.17 -27.46 -15.93
CA SER A 733 -14.68 -28.05 -14.68
C SER A 733 -13.17 -27.87 -14.67
N GLN A 734 -12.68 -26.91 -13.89
CA GLN A 734 -11.26 -26.85 -13.61
C GLN A 734 -10.89 -28.26 -13.13
N LYS A 735 -9.79 -28.81 -13.64
CA LYS A 735 -9.18 -29.96 -12.97
C LYS A 735 -8.81 -29.45 -11.59
N THR A 736 -9.74 -29.56 -10.65
CA THR A 736 -9.45 -29.58 -9.24
C THR A 736 -8.47 -30.73 -9.12
N THR A 737 -7.17 -30.41 -9.10
CA THR A 737 -6.32 -31.06 -8.10
C THR A 737 -7.13 -30.95 -6.83
N ASN A 738 -7.76 -32.06 -6.46
CA ASN A 738 -8.72 -32.13 -5.37
C ASN A 738 -8.02 -31.67 -4.10
N ILE A 739 -8.03 -30.37 -3.84
CA ILE A 739 -7.93 -29.83 -2.50
C ILE A 739 -9.30 -30.12 -1.93
N ILE A 740 -9.46 -31.36 -1.45
CA ILE A 740 -10.45 -31.70 -0.45
C ILE A 740 -10.23 -30.66 0.65
N THR A 741 -11.17 -29.73 0.81
CA THR A 741 -11.09 -28.58 1.72
C THR A 741 -10.98 -28.96 3.20
N ASN A 742 -10.89 -30.25 3.52
CA ASN A 742 -10.68 -30.80 4.86
C ASN A 742 -9.38 -31.62 5.02
N VAL A 743 -8.47 -31.63 4.03
CA VAL A 743 -7.15 -32.25 4.18
C VAL A 743 -6.08 -31.26 3.72
N THR A 744 -5.25 -30.82 4.66
CA THR A 744 -4.05 -30.04 4.37
C THR A 744 -3.22 -30.75 3.30
N THR A 745 -2.87 -30.01 2.25
CA THR A 745 -2.11 -30.49 1.09
C THR A 745 -0.82 -31.16 1.54
N ARG A 746 -0.75 -32.48 1.34
CA ARG A 746 0.48 -33.27 1.42
C ARG A 746 1.05 -33.31 0.01
N ASN A 747 2.11 -32.55 -0.26
CA ASN A 747 2.84 -32.64 -1.53
C ASN A 747 3.49 -34.02 -1.61
N ARG A 748 2.92 -34.93 -2.40
CA ARG A 748 3.61 -36.16 -2.79
C ARG A 748 4.30 -35.89 -4.12
N GLY A 749 5.58 -35.52 -4.07
CA GLY A 749 6.49 -35.66 -5.21
C GLY A 749 6.70 -37.14 -5.50
N THR A 750 6.47 -37.54 -6.75
CA THR A 750 6.82 -38.87 -7.26
C THR A 750 8.32 -38.92 -7.55
N VAL A 751 8.95 -39.97 -6.96
CA VAL A 751 10.29 -40.57 -7.15
C VAL A 751 11.21 -39.94 -8.19
#